data_AF-A0AA48I8R0-F1
#
_entry.id   AF-A0AA48I8R0-F1
#
_cell.length_a   1.000
_cell.length_b   1.000
_cell.length_c   1.000
_cell.angle_alpha   90.00
_cell.angle_beta   90.00
_cell.angle_gamma   90.00
#
_symmetry.space_group_name_H-M   'P 1'
#
loop_
_entity.id
_entity.type
_entity.pdbx_description
1 polymer ?
#
loop_
_entity_poly.entity_id
_entity_poly.type
_entity_poly.pdbx_seq_one_letter_code
_entity_poly.pdbx_strand_id
1 'polypeptide(L)'
;MSTYTPPPSNPPTRKHSLHYILSPTELARDAPDVPNVASPTSAHRALPDTHTPQHANGNSKDKGKNSNGAIKPKCTPRPALGGLPKEVLAAIAINLVVDDEGNGQRPSRMMALLYTCKAIYSKLKFDNNPVLYNRLFRATFDLGALIRRTQWMFDVKTDIPGTSKKTELFANPRSWATEYRDRWSLRNRMRDCVRYDKLNLDCIDTDLWALWFLWTENDKKNFKFLYEECLFYQWIMVNYKDDMLSDSLKTGYPRDTPVKALGIWLAMISGSDLYGERTPAEVDEKIFLLRPYAFACFKYEMMYADWKYRKLPLCKPGCTDHPVISSYTAQYNRFGHSHRRAPPHFVLGAYLCYMRILERQPGRIGMKAGSSTVFLDEAGTGVFTVNHLMPSVYHDPEWQRNTVCQDPHTSPGLPPLTFLGRLEGFWRGRLLFFDFDAYRQMLAGNMPAVYTGTFATHAAEAEIRETVIQVREEDVGGKGSLLNAGFADEEREEEQERIRTGYGHKVLTGDDLKKADPPGYTKEILLSGRVRSSWGWSRVRGRVRSWDGLVQISLGNSTPHPLGQWIWRGYIHTGGYLIGRWRDTYTPESQFGYEGPLGMVRAGDMYYPSHFPKSMAASTGTTKLDFGPDGGTQGPGPGQIHNRMPRSQIPKSPMSHTSASSGSRESSDDPMEGRKRRVADDALPPRKRRDSERPGSRASRDSNSRDMWEMRPNSRGSRRDSDSRSGSMSERPRAGSRSE
;
A
#
# COMPACT_ATOMS: atom_id res chain seq x y z
N MET A 1 21.66 17.05 11.58
CA MET A 1 21.77 15.67 12.12
C MET A 1 20.93 15.60 13.39
N SER A 2 20.26 14.48 13.65
CA SER A 2 19.48 14.26 14.89
C SER A 2 19.72 12.82 15.35
N THR A 3 19.90 12.62 16.65
CA THR A 3 20.21 11.31 17.25
C THR A 3 18.95 10.47 17.35
N TYR A 4 18.73 9.60 16.36
CA TYR A 4 17.63 8.66 16.32
C TYR A 4 17.90 7.47 17.25
N THR A 5 17.07 7.29 18.27
CA THR A 5 17.11 6.10 19.14
C THR A 5 16.22 5.02 18.51
N PRO A 6 16.75 3.83 18.15
CA PRO A 6 15.94 2.76 17.58
C PRO A 6 14.98 2.17 18.63
N PRO A 7 13.85 1.55 18.21
CA PRO A 7 12.98 0.79 19.11
C PRO A 7 13.74 -0.39 19.74
N PRO A 8 13.30 -0.88 20.91
CA PRO A 8 14.00 -1.93 21.65
C PRO A 8 14.18 -3.20 20.82
N SER A 9 15.39 -3.76 20.88
CA SER A 9 15.77 -4.97 20.14
C SER A 9 15.01 -6.20 20.63
N ASN A 10 14.57 -7.04 19.68
CA ASN A 10 14.10 -8.39 19.99
C ASN A 10 15.18 -9.19 20.77
N PRO A 11 14.77 -10.11 21.67
CA PRO A 11 15.70 -10.93 22.45
C PRO A 11 16.57 -11.84 21.56
N PRO A 12 17.75 -12.27 22.05
CA PRO A 12 18.68 -13.07 21.26
C PRO A 12 18.07 -14.39 20.80
N THR A 13 18.01 -14.59 19.48
CA THR A 13 17.54 -15.82 18.84
C THR A 13 18.47 -16.99 19.13
N ARG A 14 17.91 -18.19 19.33
CA ARG A 14 18.72 -19.43 19.37
C ARG A 14 19.40 -19.62 18.01
N LYS A 15 20.71 -19.88 18.02
CA LYS A 15 21.52 -20.11 16.82
C LYS A 15 21.15 -21.43 16.13
N HIS A 16 20.09 -21.42 15.33
CA HIS A 16 19.77 -22.51 14.39
C HIS A 16 20.62 -22.40 13.12
N SER A 17 20.77 -23.50 12.38
CA SER A 17 21.68 -23.63 11.23
C SER A 17 21.44 -22.61 10.09
N LEU A 18 20.26 -22.00 10.00
CA LEU A 18 19.96 -20.89 9.09
C LEU A 18 20.88 -19.66 9.30
N HIS A 19 21.38 -19.42 10.52
CA HIS A 19 22.31 -18.30 10.77
C HIS A 19 23.61 -18.40 9.95
N TYR A 20 24.11 -19.62 9.69
CA TYR A 20 25.30 -19.85 8.86
C TYR A 20 25.07 -19.51 7.38
N ILE A 21 23.83 -19.65 6.89
CA ILE A 21 23.46 -19.41 5.47
C ILE A 21 23.14 -17.92 5.23
N LEU A 22 22.80 -17.18 6.29
CA LEU A 22 22.26 -15.82 6.21
C LEU A 22 23.14 -14.73 6.85
N SER A 23 24.27 -15.07 7.49
CA SER A 23 25.19 -14.05 8.02
C SER A 23 25.92 -13.30 6.89
N PRO A 24 26.07 -11.97 6.99
CA PRO A 24 27.04 -11.23 6.22
C PRO A 24 28.43 -11.30 6.88
N THR A 25 29.38 -11.88 6.15
CA THR A 25 30.85 -11.62 6.28
C THR A 25 31.62 -12.21 7.48
N GLU A 26 31.00 -12.87 8.46
CA GLU A 26 31.75 -13.49 9.59
C GLU A 26 31.90 -15.02 9.49
N LEU A 27 32.80 -15.49 8.60
CA LEU A 27 33.44 -16.82 8.66
C LEU A 27 34.63 -16.93 7.68
N ALA A 28 35.57 -16.02 7.80
CA ALA A 28 36.81 -15.97 7.00
C ALA A 28 38.07 -15.78 7.85
N ARG A 29 38.01 -16.08 9.17
CA ARG A 29 39.12 -15.93 10.12
C ARG A 29 39.49 -17.23 10.85
N ASP A 30 38.50 -18.04 11.22
CA ASP A 30 38.71 -19.23 12.05
C ASP A 30 38.58 -20.54 11.25
N ALA A 31 39.52 -20.75 10.32
CA ALA A 31 39.76 -22.03 9.66
C ALA A 31 41.21 -22.48 9.95
N PRO A 32 41.47 -23.74 10.34
CA PRO A 32 42.80 -24.19 10.76
C PRO A 32 43.81 -24.23 9.61
N ASP A 33 45.10 -24.20 9.98
CA ASP A 33 46.23 -23.87 9.10
C ASP A 33 46.35 -24.67 7.79
N VAL A 34 46.65 -23.93 6.72
CA VAL A 34 47.25 -24.44 5.48
C VAL A 34 48.40 -23.48 5.11
N PRO A 35 49.64 -23.97 4.90
CA PRO A 35 50.83 -23.14 5.11
C PRO A 35 51.20 -22.16 3.98
N ASN A 36 51.62 -20.96 4.41
CA ASN A 36 52.56 -20.03 3.78
C ASN A 36 52.65 -19.95 2.25
N VAL A 37 52.08 -18.88 1.69
CA VAL A 37 52.66 -18.17 0.52
C VAL A 37 52.79 -16.69 0.87
N ALA A 38 54.03 -16.19 0.99
CA ALA A 38 54.29 -14.81 1.38
C ALA A 38 53.97 -13.82 0.23
N SER A 39 53.41 -12.66 0.59
CA SER A 39 53.19 -11.56 -0.36
C SER A 39 54.41 -10.61 -0.37
N PRO A 40 54.95 -10.23 -1.54
CA PRO A 40 56.06 -9.28 -1.61
C PRO A 40 55.56 -7.85 -1.37
N THR A 41 56.23 -7.13 -0.47
CA THR A 41 55.94 -5.72 -0.18
C THR A 41 56.61 -4.78 -1.19
N SER A 42 56.08 -3.56 -1.34
CA SER A 42 56.65 -2.53 -2.21
C SER A 42 58.06 -2.10 -1.78
N ALA A 43 58.95 -1.88 -2.75
CA ALA A 43 60.19 -1.15 -2.58
C ALA A 43 60.49 -0.31 -3.84
N HIS A 44 60.53 1.01 -3.70
CA HIS A 44 61.00 1.90 -4.77
C HIS A 44 62.52 1.82 -4.93
N ARG A 45 63.01 1.74 -6.17
CA ARG A 45 64.24 2.45 -6.55
C ARG A 45 64.29 2.80 -8.04
N ALA A 46 65.19 3.72 -8.37
CA ALA A 46 65.16 4.51 -9.60
C ALA A 46 65.79 3.82 -10.83
N LEU A 47 65.54 4.44 -11.99
CA LEU A 47 66.34 4.31 -13.20
C LEU A 47 67.82 4.64 -12.94
N PRO A 48 68.71 4.15 -13.81
CA PRO A 48 69.61 5.08 -14.50
C PRO A 48 69.51 4.96 -16.03
N ASP A 49 69.86 6.05 -16.71
CA ASP A 49 69.78 6.18 -18.17
C ASP A 49 70.99 5.61 -18.94
N THR A 50 70.75 5.46 -20.24
CA THR A 50 71.69 5.43 -21.39
C THR A 50 73.20 5.30 -21.15
N HIS A 51 73.82 4.35 -21.85
CA HIS A 51 74.95 4.67 -22.77
C HIS A 51 75.07 3.63 -23.89
N THR A 52 75.47 4.07 -25.08
CA THR A 52 75.61 3.25 -26.31
C THR A 52 77.09 3.19 -26.77
N PRO A 53 77.47 2.45 -27.83
CA PRO A 53 78.40 1.32 -27.72
C PRO A 53 79.84 1.64 -28.17
N GLN A 54 80.77 0.72 -27.91
CA GLN A 54 82.07 0.66 -28.60
C GLN A 54 82.45 -0.77 -29.01
N HIS A 55 83.25 -0.86 -30.09
CA HIS A 55 83.75 -2.12 -30.67
C HIS A 55 85.00 -2.64 -29.97
N ALA A 56 85.18 -3.96 -29.96
CA ALA A 56 86.50 -4.60 -30.00
C ALA A 56 86.42 -5.96 -30.71
N ASN A 57 87.41 -6.29 -31.56
CA ASN A 57 87.57 -7.61 -32.14
C ASN A 57 88.31 -8.54 -31.16
N GLY A 58 87.95 -9.83 -31.14
CA GLY A 58 88.63 -10.84 -30.32
C GLY A 58 88.55 -12.23 -30.97
N ASN A 59 89.59 -12.61 -31.72
CA ASN A 59 89.67 -13.92 -32.37
C ASN A 59 90.08 -15.00 -31.35
N SER A 60 89.29 -16.05 -31.18
CA SER A 60 89.78 -17.35 -30.75
C SER A 60 89.01 -18.47 -31.44
N LYS A 61 89.74 -19.45 -31.99
CA LYS A 61 89.17 -20.70 -32.51
C LYS A 61 89.20 -21.70 -31.37
N ASP A 62 88.11 -22.45 -31.17
CA ASP A 62 88.23 -23.80 -30.63
C ASP A 62 87.23 -24.76 -31.29
N LYS A 63 87.55 -26.05 -31.34
CA LYS A 63 86.84 -27.11 -32.07
C LYS A 63 86.25 -28.15 -31.13
N GLY A 64 85.28 -27.74 -30.32
CA GLY A 64 84.46 -28.66 -29.52
C GLY A 64 83.31 -29.27 -30.34
N LYS A 65 83.46 -30.51 -30.84
CA LYS A 65 82.29 -31.34 -31.20
C LYS A 65 81.59 -31.77 -29.90
N ASN A 66 80.29 -31.53 -29.75
CA ASN A 66 79.41 -32.54 -29.14
C ASN A 66 77.92 -32.35 -29.47
N SER A 67 77.25 -33.50 -29.63
CA SER A 67 75.81 -33.77 -29.56
C SER A 67 74.79 -32.63 -29.77
N ASN A 68 73.97 -32.75 -30.81
CA ASN A 68 72.67 -32.09 -30.90
C ASN A 68 71.79 -32.44 -29.68
N GLY A 69 71.65 -31.48 -28.76
CA GLY A 69 70.87 -31.60 -27.52
C GLY A 69 69.92 -30.42 -27.34
N ALA A 70 69.19 -30.05 -28.40
CA ALA A 70 68.30 -28.89 -28.40
C ALA A 70 67.06 -29.11 -27.51
N ILE A 71 67.24 -28.95 -26.19
CA ILE A 71 66.15 -28.83 -25.21
C ILE A 71 65.40 -27.54 -25.53
N LYS A 72 64.45 -27.62 -26.45
CA LYS A 72 63.39 -26.61 -26.59
C LYS A 72 62.73 -26.51 -25.21
N PRO A 73 62.76 -25.36 -24.52
CA PRO A 73 61.96 -25.22 -23.32
C PRO A 73 60.51 -25.49 -23.73
N LYS A 74 59.85 -26.44 -23.05
CA LYS A 74 58.40 -26.63 -23.19
C LYS A 74 57.75 -25.37 -22.62
N CYS A 75 57.59 -24.36 -23.48
CA CYS A 75 56.79 -23.19 -23.21
C CYS A 75 55.35 -23.67 -23.10
N THR A 76 54.96 -24.11 -21.89
CA THR A 76 53.59 -24.43 -21.55
C THR A 76 52.76 -23.20 -21.88
N PRO A 77 51.81 -23.28 -22.83
CA PRO A 77 51.08 -22.10 -23.26
C PRO A 77 50.40 -21.48 -22.04
N ARG A 78 50.70 -20.20 -21.78
CA ARG A 78 50.11 -19.49 -20.63
C ARG A 78 48.59 -19.71 -20.65
N PRO A 79 47.97 -20.12 -19.54
CA PRO A 79 46.56 -20.51 -19.55
C PRO A 79 45.71 -19.34 -20.06
N ALA A 80 45.11 -19.52 -21.23
CA ALA A 80 44.26 -18.51 -21.84
C ALA A 80 43.11 -18.17 -20.89
N LEU A 81 42.58 -16.94 -20.97
CA LEU A 81 41.55 -16.45 -20.04
C LEU A 81 40.34 -17.40 -19.92
N GLY A 82 39.90 -18.00 -21.04
CA GLY A 82 38.81 -18.98 -21.04
C GLY A 82 39.14 -20.36 -20.44
N GLY A 83 40.41 -20.64 -20.18
CA GLY A 83 40.88 -21.82 -19.43
C GLY A 83 40.61 -21.72 -17.93
N LEU A 84 40.55 -20.51 -17.36
CA LEU A 84 40.39 -20.28 -15.91
C LEU A 84 39.13 -20.98 -15.32
N PRO A 85 39.14 -21.33 -14.01
CA PRO A 85 37.96 -21.86 -13.33
C PRO A 85 36.74 -20.94 -13.43
N LYS A 86 35.53 -21.52 -13.40
CA LYS A 86 34.27 -20.76 -13.51
C LYS A 86 34.07 -19.79 -12.34
N GLU A 87 34.67 -20.11 -11.18
CA GLU A 87 34.71 -19.33 -9.95
C GLU A 87 35.54 -18.05 -10.13
N VAL A 88 36.72 -18.17 -10.75
CA VAL A 88 37.63 -17.04 -11.03
C VAL A 88 37.01 -16.12 -12.08
N LEU A 89 36.46 -16.69 -13.16
CA LEU A 89 35.74 -15.92 -14.17
C LEU A 89 34.50 -15.22 -13.59
N ALA A 90 33.78 -15.86 -12.65
CA ALA A 90 32.66 -15.25 -11.95
C ALA A 90 33.12 -14.12 -11.00
N ALA A 91 34.28 -14.27 -10.34
CA ALA A 91 34.87 -13.19 -9.55
C ALA A 91 35.24 -11.98 -10.43
N ILE A 92 35.85 -12.20 -11.61
CA ILE A 92 36.12 -11.14 -12.58
C ILE A 92 34.81 -10.49 -13.05
N ALA A 93 33.78 -11.28 -13.40
CA ALA A 93 32.47 -10.76 -13.80
C ALA A 93 31.78 -9.93 -12.71
N ILE A 94 31.99 -10.26 -11.43
CA ILE A 94 31.49 -9.47 -10.29
C ILE A 94 32.22 -8.13 -10.18
N ASN A 95 33.55 -8.10 -10.28
CA ASN A 95 34.33 -6.84 -10.25
C ASN A 95 34.08 -5.93 -11.46
N LEU A 96 33.45 -6.43 -12.53
CA LEU A 96 32.97 -5.59 -13.65
C LEU A 96 31.60 -4.94 -13.38
N VAL A 97 30.80 -5.50 -12.48
CA VAL A 97 29.40 -5.07 -12.24
C VAL A 97 29.23 -4.42 -10.86
N VAL A 98 29.95 -4.88 -9.85
CA VAL A 98 29.90 -4.32 -8.50
C VAL A 98 31.00 -3.26 -8.39
N ASP A 99 30.65 -2.08 -7.89
CA ASP A 99 31.60 -1.00 -7.63
C ASP A 99 32.32 -1.17 -6.28
N ASP A 100 33.29 -0.28 -6.00
CA ASP A 100 34.14 -0.33 -4.80
C ASP A 100 33.36 -0.15 -3.49
N GLU A 101 32.12 0.37 -3.54
CA GLU A 101 31.20 0.48 -2.40
C GLU A 101 30.41 -0.83 -2.14
N GLY A 102 30.55 -1.83 -3.01
CA GLY A 102 29.77 -3.07 -2.95
C GLY A 102 28.35 -2.94 -3.52
N ASN A 103 28.09 -1.96 -4.39
CA ASN A 103 26.80 -1.75 -5.05
C ASN A 103 26.79 -2.34 -6.46
N GLY A 104 25.78 -3.17 -6.76
CA GLY A 104 25.68 -3.86 -8.05
C GLY A 104 25.06 -3.01 -9.15
N GLN A 105 25.89 -2.57 -10.10
CA GLN A 105 25.55 -1.76 -11.27
C GLN A 105 24.84 -2.59 -12.38
N ARG A 106 24.67 -2.00 -13.57
CA ARG A 106 24.06 -2.66 -14.74
C ARG A 106 24.84 -3.93 -15.16
N PRO A 107 24.20 -5.11 -15.28
CA PRO A 107 24.86 -6.33 -15.75
C PRO A 107 25.34 -6.26 -17.21
N SER A 108 24.96 -5.24 -17.98
CA SER A 108 25.52 -4.97 -19.31
C SER A 108 27.04 -4.71 -19.29
N ARG A 109 27.62 -4.32 -18.13
CA ARG A 109 29.09 -4.23 -17.98
C ARG A 109 29.81 -5.57 -18.20
N MET A 110 29.13 -6.72 -18.03
CA MET A 110 29.68 -8.05 -18.36
C MET A 110 29.81 -8.30 -19.86
N MET A 111 29.16 -7.53 -20.74
CA MET A 111 29.03 -7.90 -22.15
C MET A 111 30.38 -8.00 -22.87
N ALA A 112 31.31 -7.09 -22.60
CA ALA A 112 32.67 -7.16 -23.15
C ALA A 112 33.37 -8.48 -22.78
N LEU A 113 33.27 -8.90 -21.51
CA LEU A 113 33.82 -10.18 -21.04
C LEU A 113 33.10 -11.38 -21.67
N LEU A 114 31.77 -11.35 -21.75
CA LEU A 114 30.96 -12.43 -22.32
C LEU A 114 31.24 -12.65 -23.82
N TYR A 115 31.54 -11.58 -24.57
CA TYR A 115 31.87 -11.66 -26.00
C TYR A 115 33.33 -12.05 -26.30
N THR A 116 34.23 -12.11 -25.31
CA THR A 116 35.65 -12.46 -25.55
C THR A 116 35.84 -13.84 -26.17
N CYS A 117 35.17 -14.89 -25.68
CA CYS A 117 35.17 -16.20 -26.33
C CYS A 117 34.01 -17.11 -25.86
N LYS A 118 33.66 -18.10 -26.71
CA LYS A 118 32.60 -19.09 -26.43
C LYS A 118 32.79 -19.87 -25.12
N ALA A 119 34.05 -20.10 -24.69
CA ALA A 119 34.34 -20.80 -23.44
C ALA A 119 34.02 -19.94 -22.19
N ILE A 120 34.32 -18.64 -22.23
CA ILE A 120 33.97 -17.70 -21.16
C ILE A 120 32.45 -17.52 -21.10
N TYR A 121 31.80 -17.30 -22.25
CA TYR A 121 30.35 -17.27 -22.35
C TYR A 121 29.69 -18.53 -21.73
N SER A 122 30.16 -19.72 -22.09
CA SER A 122 29.63 -20.98 -21.55
C SER A 122 29.85 -21.13 -20.03
N LYS A 123 30.97 -20.64 -19.48
CA LYS A 123 31.24 -20.66 -18.03
C LYS A 123 30.48 -19.59 -17.22
N LEU A 124 29.99 -18.54 -17.87
CA LEU A 124 29.36 -17.38 -17.21
C LEU A 124 27.86 -17.21 -17.48
N LYS A 125 27.30 -17.82 -18.53
CA LYS A 125 25.87 -17.67 -18.87
C LYS A 125 24.95 -18.14 -17.75
N PHE A 126 23.76 -17.55 -17.70
CA PHE A 126 22.70 -17.77 -16.72
C PHE A 126 22.45 -19.24 -16.35
N ASP A 127 22.29 -20.10 -17.36
CA ASP A 127 21.94 -21.52 -17.15
C ASP A 127 23.11 -22.35 -16.57
N ASN A 128 24.34 -21.86 -16.69
CA ASN A 128 25.55 -22.57 -16.28
C ASN A 128 26.16 -22.02 -14.98
N ASN A 129 25.82 -20.78 -14.60
CA ASN A 129 26.41 -20.11 -13.42
C ASN A 129 25.38 -19.34 -12.56
N PRO A 130 24.35 -19.99 -11.99
CA PRO A 130 23.37 -19.30 -11.14
C PRO A 130 23.98 -18.69 -9.86
N VAL A 131 25.14 -19.19 -9.42
CA VAL A 131 25.87 -18.65 -8.25
C VAL A 131 26.36 -17.22 -8.51
N LEU A 132 26.85 -16.93 -9.73
CA LEU A 132 27.20 -15.57 -10.15
C LEU A 132 26.01 -14.61 -10.01
N TYR A 133 24.85 -14.97 -10.57
CA TYR A 133 23.67 -14.10 -10.55
C TYR A 133 23.04 -13.96 -9.15
N ASN A 134 23.17 -14.97 -8.27
CA ASN A 134 22.85 -14.83 -6.84
C ASN A 134 23.78 -13.81 -6.16
N ARG A 135 25.10 -13.85 -6.41
CA ARG A 135 26.04 -12.86 -5.88
C ARG A 135 25.76 -11.45 -6.40
N LEU A 136 25.42 -11.30 -7.68
CA LEU A 136 25.00 -10.02 -8.26
C LEU A 136 23.70 -9.49 -7.64
N PHE A 137 22.69 -10.36 -7.45
CA PHE A 137 21.44 -9.98 -6.75
C PHE A 137 21.72 -9.35 -5.38
N ARG A 138 22.58 -10.00 -4.58
CA ARG A 138 22.96 -9.56 -3.24
C ARG A 138 23.79 -8.27 -3.22
N ALA A 139 24.41 -7.89 -4.33
CA ALA A 139 25.08 -6.61 -4.50
C ALA A 139 24.12 -5.50 -4.96
N THR A 140 23.13 -5.80 -5.82
CA THR A 140 22.19 -4.82 -6.38
C THR A 140 20.99 -4.52 -5.47
N PHE A 141 20.47 -5.50 -4.70
CA PHE A 141 19.19 -5.38 -4.00
C PHE A 141 19.31 -5.53 -2.48
N ASP A 142 18.35 -4.93 -1.75
CA ASP A 142 18.23 -5.05 -0.31
C ASP A 142 17.74 -6.45 0.11
N LEU A 143 18.25 -6.96 1.24
CA LEU A 143 17.97 -8.31 1.74
C LEU A 143 17.33 -8.32 3.14
N GLY A 144 17.42 -7.23 3.90
CA GLY A 144 17.07 -7.19 5.33
C GLY A 144 15.62 -7.59 5.58
N ALA A 145 14.69 -6.96 4.88
CA ALA A 145 13.27 -7.29 4.91
C ALA A 145 12.98 -8.76 4.62
N LEU A 146 13.56 -9.30 3.54
CA LEU A 146 13.34 -10.67 3.10
C LEU A 146 13.81 -11.69 4.14
N ILE A 147 14.96 -11.44 4.77
CA ILE A 147 15.51 -12.27 5.85
C ILE A 147 14.59 -12.25 7.07
N ARG A 148 14.19 -11.06 7.57
CA ARG A 148 13.29 -10.93 8.73
C ARG A 148 11.93 -11.61 8.50
N ARG A 149 11.32 -11.38 7.34
CA ARG A 149 10.01 -11.94 6.95
C ARG A 149 10.06 -13.45 6.80
N THR A 150 11.16 -13.98 6.25
CA THR A 150 11.39 -15.42 6.15
C THR A 150 11.60 -16.07 7.52
N GLN A 151 12.38 -15.45 8.42
CA GLN A 151 12.55 -15.95 9.79
C GLN A 151 11.22 -16.01 10.54
N TRP A 152 10.41 -14.95 10.48
CA TRP A 152 9.08 -14.92 11.10
C TRP A 152 8.14 -16.03 10.59
N MET A 153 8.20 -16.41 9.30
CA MET A 153 7.44 -17.54 8.75
C MET A 153 7.88 -18.93 9.28
N PHE A 154 9.10 -19.06 9.79
CA PHE A 154 9.52 -20.23 10.55
C PHE A 154 9.02 -20.14 12.00
N ASP A 155 9.24 -19.01 12.66
CA ASP A 155 8.95 -18.80 14.09
C ASP A 155 7.45 -19.01 14.42
N VAL A 156 6.55 -18.49 13.58
CA VAL A 156 5.09 -18.54 13.78
C VAL A 156 4.48 -19.89 13.34
N LYS A 157 5.30 -20.87 12.90
CA LYS A 157 4.85 -22.22 12.46
C LYS A 157 3.62 -22.19 11.53
N THR A 158 3.62 -21.28 10.56
CA THR A 158 2.49 -21.11 9.65
C THR A 158 2.37 -22.31 8.70
N ASP A 159 1.57 -23.31 9.05
CA ASP A 159 1.26 -24.48 8.22
C ASP A 159 0.27 -24.11 7.09
N ILE A 160 0.70 -23.15 6.26
CA ILE A 160 -0.02 -22.71 5.06
C ILE A 160 0.03 -23.87 4.05
N PRO A 161 -1.12 -24.42 3.61
CA PRO A 161 -1.15 -25.51 2.65
C PRO A 161 -0.34 -25.19 1.40
N GLY A 162 0.57 -26.09 1.02
CA GLY A 162 1.50 -25.91 -0.10
C GLY A 162 2.87 -25.31 0.25
N THR A 163 3.12 -24.86 1.49
CA THR A 163 4.44 -24.31 1.90
C THR A 163 5.44 -25.33 2.47
N SER A 164 5.17 -26.63 2.34
CA SER A 164 5.87 -27.74 3.02
C SER A 164 7.36 -27.95 2.68
N LYS A 165 7.98 -27.08 1.87
CA LYS A 165 9.43 -27.02 1.56
C LYS A 165 10.09 -25.70 1.99
N LYS A 166 9.70 -25.14 3.14
CA LYS A 166 10.25 -23.88 3.69
C LYS A 166 11.80 -23.83 3.69
N THR A 167 12.47 -24.97 3.82
CA THR A 167 13.94 -25.11 3.88
C THR A 167 14.69 -24.87 2.56
N GLU A 168 14.04 -25.04 1.40
CA GLU A 168 14.75 -25.11 0.09
C GLU A 168 14.72 -23.81 -0.72
N LEU A 169 13.66 -22.99 -0.57
CA LEU A 169 13.35 -21.87 -1.47
C LEU A 169 14.51 -20.86 -1.65
N PHE A 170 15.21 -20.57 -0.55
CA PHE A 170 16.34 -19.64 -0.51
C PHE A 170 17.72 -20.32 -0.52
N ALA A 171 17.76 -21.66 -0.39
CA ALA A 171 19.00 -22.42 -0.48
C ALA A 171 19.48 -22.57 -1.94
N ASN A 172 18.55 -22.63 -2.89
CA ASN A 172 18.85 -22.81 -4.32
C ASN A 172 19.34 -21.51 -4.98
N PRO A 173 20.61 -21.42 -5.47
CA PRO A 173 21.11 -20.21 -6.15
C PRO A 173 20.35 -19.87 -7.44
N ARG A 174 19.69 -20.84 -8.09
CA ARG A 174 18.88 -20.61 -9.30
C ARG A 174 17.66 -19.76 -9.01
N SER A 175 17.01 -19.92 -7.86
CA SER A 175 15.84 -19.14 -7.47
C SER A 175 16.18 -17.64 -7.33
N TRP A 176 17.33 -17.33 -6.71
CA TRP A 176 17.89 -15.96 -6.66
C TRP A 176 18.28 -15.42 -8.04
N ALA A 177 18.89 -16.25 -8.90
CA ALA A 177 19.23 -15.86 -10.26
C ALA A 177 17.97 -15.50 -11.07
N THR A 178 16.89 -16.26 -10.95
CA THR A 178 15.59 -15.99 -11.58
C THR A 178 15.03 -14.63 -11.14
N GLU A 179 14.95 -14.37 -9.83
CA GLU A 179 14.52 -13.05 -9.30
C GLU A 179 15.38 -11.90 -9.86
N TYR A 180 16.70 -12.08 -9.99
CA TYR A 180 17.61 -11.08 -10.58
C TYR A 180 17.26 -10.77 -12.04
N ARG A 181 17.13 -11.82 -12.86
CA ARG A 181 16.72 -11.70 -14.28
C ARG A 181 15.37 -11.00 -14.39
N ASP A 182 14.41 -11.36 -13.55
CA ASP A 182 13.03 -10.91 -13.65
C ASP A 182 12.89 -9.44 -13.23
N ARG A 183 13.63 -8.98 -12.21
CA ARG A 183 13.73 -7.54 -11.85
C ARG A 183 14.38 -6.71 -12.96
N TRP A 184 15.44 -7.19 -13.62
CA TRP A 184 16.01 -6.51 -14.79
C TRP A 184 15.09 -6.55 -16.03
N SER A 185 14.14 -7.49 -16.09
CA SER A 185 13.15 -7.60 -17.17
C SER A 185 11.97 -6.65 -16.95
N LEU A 186 11.46 -6.55 -15.72
CA LEU A 186 10.54 -5.51 -15.24
C LEU A 186 11.06 -4.11 -15.61
N ARG A 187 12.32 -3.83 -15.26
CA ARG A 187 13.02 -2.57 -15.55
C ARG A 187 12.96 -2.19 -17.03
N ASN A 188 13.00 -3.15 -17.96
CA ASN A 188 12.87 -2.86 -19.38
C ASN A 188 11.40 -2.60 -19.76
N ARG A 189 10.46 -3.46 -19.34
CA ARG A 189 9.01 -3.26 -19.57
C ARG A 189 8.54 -1.88 -19.12
N MET A 190 8.91 -1.45 -17.91
CA MET A 190 8.54 -0.14 -17.37
C MET A 190 9.05 1.02 -18.25
N ARG A 191 10.31 0.96 -18.70
CA ARG A 191 10.89 2.00 -19.56
C ARG A 191 10.29 2.03 -20.95
N ASP A 192 9.87 0.90 -21.48
CA ASP A 192 9.15 0.84 -22.74
C ASP A 192 7.72 1.41 -22.57
N CYS A 193 7.02 1.11 -21.47
CA CYS A 193 5.74 1.75 -21.13
C CYS A 193 5.87 3.29 -21.04
N VAL A 194 6.95 3.79 -20.43
CA VAL A 194 7.26 5.23 -20.36
C VAL A 194 7.64 5.82 -21.73
N ARG A 195 8.30 5.06 -22.61
CA ARG A 195 8.62 5.52 -23.98
C ARG A 195 7.35 5.70 -24.82
N TYR A 196 6.35 4.84 -24.64
CA TYR A 196 5.13 4.80 -25.45
C TYR A 196 3.91 5.44 -24.77
N ASP A 197 4.08 6.06 -23.59
CA ASP A 197 3.02 6.62 -22.71
C ASP A 197 1.80 5.68 -22.56
N LYS A 198 2.07 4.38 -22.40
CA LYS A 198 1.03 3.33 -22.35
C LYS A 198 1.47 2.11 -21.54
N LEU A 199 0.56 1.52 -20.74
CA LEU A 199 0.79 0.27 -20.01
C LEU A 199 0.86 -0.96 -20.92
N ASN A 200 1.72 -1.91 -20.53
CA ASN A 200 1.61 -3.31 -20.94
C ASN A 200 0.72 -4.05 -19.93
N LEU A 201 -0.50 -4.39 -20.34
CA LEU A 201 -1.49 -5.06 -19.48
C LEU A 201 -1.18 -6.56 -19.25
N ASP A 202 -0.45 -7.21 -20.15
CA ASP A 202 -0.20 -8.67 -20.11
C ASP A 202 0.68 -9.10 -18.92
N CYS A 203 1.39 -8.16 -18.29
CA CYS A 203 2.30 -8.39 -17.17
C CYS A 203 1.94 -7.63 -15.89
N ILE A 204 0.86 -6.84 -15.88
CA ILE A 204 0.67 -5.75 -14.90
C ILE A 204 0.60 -6.23 -13.44
N ASP A 205 -0.08 -7.34 -13.15
CA ASP A 205 -0.12 -7.94 -11.82
C ASP A 205 1.28 -8.34 -11.32
N THR A 206 2.08 -8.99 -12.17
CA THR A 206 3.43 -9.42 -11.81
C THR A 206 4.36 -8.23 -11.62
N ASP A 207 4.22 -7.19 -12.44
CA ASP A 207 5.04 -5.99 -12.37
C ASP A 207 4.71 -5.16 -11.13
N LEU A 208 3.43 -4.99 -10.79
CA LEU A 208 2.99 -4.32 -9.57
C LEU A 208 3.39 -5.08 -8.30
N TRP A 209 3.31 -6.42 -8.28
CA TRP A 209 3.81 -7.21 -7.14
C TRP A 209 5.33 -7.10 -6.99
N ALA A 210 6.08 -7.13 -8.09
CA ALA A 210 7.53 -6.95 -8.05
C ALA A 210 7.93 -5.55 -7.56
N LEU A 211 7.19 -4.51 -7.98
CA LEU A 211 7.33 -3.14 -7.48
C LEU A 211 6.97 -3.02 -5.99
N TRP A 212 5.90 -3.67 -5.54
CA TRP A 212 5.51 -3.73 -4.13
C TRP A 212 6.59 -4.36 -3.26
N PHE A 213 7.24 -5.44 -3.70
CA PHE A 213 8.39 -5.99 -2.98
C PHE A 213 9.60 -5.04 -3.04
N LEU A 214 9.93 -4.45 -4.19
CA LEU A 214 11.04 -3.49 -4.27
C LEU A 214 10.87 -2.30 -3.30
N TRP A 215 9.69 -1.69 -3.23
CA TRP A 215 9.40 -0.60 -2.30
C TRP A 215 9.34 -1.07 -0.84
N THR A 216 8.55 -2.10 -0.51
CA THR A 216 8.37 -2.53 0.89
C THR A 216 9.56 -3.30 1.48
N GLU A 217 10.51 -3.73 0.65
CA GLU A 217 11.78 -4.34 1.07
C GLU A 217 12.96 -3.36 0.99
N ASN A 218 12.72 -2.07 0.69
CA ASN A 218 13.77 -1.06 0.60
C ASN A 218 14.42 -0.78 1.96
N ASP A 219 15.73 -1.01 2.03
CA ASP A 219 16.62 -0.62 3.13
C ASP A 219 17.75 0.33 2.67
N LYS A 220 17.90 0.53 1.33
CA LYS A 220 18.47 1.71 0.62
C LYS A 220 18.63 1.44 -0.89
N LYS A 221 19.05 0.22 -1.26
CA LYS A 221 19.46 -0.14 -2.63
C LYS A 221 18.28 -0.24 -3.59
N ASN A 222 17.13 -0.75 -3.14
CA ASN A 222 15.96 -0.92 -4.01
C ASN A 222 15.43 0.42 -4.53
N PHE A 223 15.41 1.47 -3.70
CA PHE A 223 15.03 2.83 -4.10
C PHE A 223 15.93 3.36 -5.23
N LYS A 224 17.26 3.16 -5.12
CA LYS A 224 18.21 3.55 -6.17
C LYS A 224 17.88 2.89 -7.51
N PHE A 225 17.61 1.59 -7.50
CA PHE A 225 17.18 0.85 -8.70
C PHE A 225 15.84 1.35 -9.28
N LEU A 226 14.84 1.56 -8.42
CA LEU A 226 13.51 2.08 -8.83
C LEU A 226 13.61 3.47 -9.48
N TYR A 227 14.46 4.33 -8.94
CA TYR A 227 14.66 5.71 -9.41
C TYR A 227 15.53 5.78 -10.68
N GLU A 228 16.76 5.26 -10.63
CA GLU A 228 17.76 5.41 -11.69
C GLU A 228 17.51 4.49 -12.89
N GLU A 229 17.04 3.26 -12.63
CA GLU A 229 16.88 2.24 -13.67
C GLU A 229 15.44 2.11 -14.16
N CYS A 230 14.44 2.04 -13.28
CA CYS A 230 13.07 1.74 -13.68
C CYS A 230 12.26 2.94 -14.19
N LEU A 231 12.70 4.19 -13.94
CA LEU A 231 11.90 5.41 -14.17
C LEU A 231 10.53 5.36 -13.46
N PHE A 232 10.52 4.89 -12.21
CA PHE A 232 9.28 4.58 -11.47
C PHE A 232 8.29 5.75 -11.43
N TYR A 233 8.76 6.98 -11.18
CA TYR A 233 7.89 8.16 -11.06
C TYR A 233 7.25 8.60 -12.39
N GLN A 234 7.90 8.31 -13.52
CA GLN A 234 7.28 8.48 -14.84
C GLN A 234 6.26 7.36 -15.09
N TRP A 235 6.64 6.11 -14.78
CA TRP A 235 5.82 4.92 -15.02
C TRP A 235 4.49 4.93 -14.23
N ILE A 236 4.52 5.31 -12.95
CA ILE A 236 3.32 5.32 -12.10
C ILE A 236 2.27 6.35 -12.57
N MET A 237 2.70 7.42 -13.26
CA MET A 237 1.78 8.37 -13.89
C MET A 237 1.11 7.80 -15.15
N VAL A 238 1.81 6.96 -15.93
CA VAL A 238 1.20 6.17 -17.01
C VAL A 238 0.16 5.20 -16.43
N ASN A 239 0.52 4.49 -15.34
CA ASN A 239 -0.38 3.56 -14.66
C ASN A 239 -1.67 4.23 -14.16
N TYR A 240 -1.55 5.45 -13.61
CA TYR A 240 -2.69 6.24 -13.15
C TYR A 240 -3.67 6.59 -14.30
N LYS A 241 -3.16 7.02 -15.46
CA LYS A 241 -4.00 7.31 -16.64
C LYS A 241 -4.73 6.04 -17.14
N ASP A 242 -3.97 4.98 -17.39
CA ASP A 242 -4.45 3.83 -18.17
C ASP A 242 -5.41 2.91 -17.39
N ASP A 243 -5.24 2.76 -16.07
CA ASP A 243 -6.09 1.90 -15.23
C ASP A 243 -7.07 2.72 -14.37
N MET A 244 -6.55 3.62 -13.54
CA MET A 244 -7.36 4.32 -12.53
C MET A 244 -8.33 5.33 -13.15
N LEU A 245 -7.86 6.18 -14.08
CA LEU A 245 -8.72 7.17 -14.75
C LEU A 245 -9.65 6.50 -15.77
N SER A 246 -9.14 5.61 -16.62
CA SER A 246 -9.95 4.94 -17.65
C SER A 246 -11.12 4.12 -17.08
N ASP A 247 -10.97 3.51 -15.91
CA ASP A 247 -12.03 2.76 -15.25
C ASP A 247 -13.03 3.65 -14.48
N SER A 248 -12.62 4.85 -14.09
CA SER A 248 -13.46 5.83 -13.39
C SER A 248 -14.36 6.65 -14.33
N LEU A 249 -14.08 6.65 -15.63
CA LEU A 249 -14.94 7.21 -16.68
C LEU A 249 -16.05 6.25 -17.15
N LYS A 250 -16.14 5.05 -16.59
CA LYS A 250 -17.17 4.04 -16.94
C LYS A 250 -18.44 4.25 -16.12
N THR A 251 -19.56 3.76 -16.62
CA THR A 251 -20.85 3.87 -15.92
C THR A 251 -20.93 2.95 -14.70
N GLY A 252 -21.48 3.47 -13.60
CA GLY A 252 -21.60 2.77 -12.32
C GLY A 252 -20.48 3.12 -11.33
N TYR A 253 -20.32 2.30 -10.29
CA TYR A 253 -19.21 2.44 -9.34
C TYR A 253 -17.95 1.79 -9.93
N PRO A 254 -16.80 2.50 -9.99
CA PRO A 254 -15.56 1.96 -10.56
C PRO A 254 -15.05 0.77 -9.75
N ARG A 255 -14.31 -0.14 -10.40
CA ARG A 255 -13.99 -1.45 -9.81
C ARG A 255 -12.86 -1.34 -8.79
N ASP A 256 -12.98 -2.01 -7.66
CA ASP A 256 -11.85 -2.33 -6.78
C ASP A 256 -11.18 -3.61 -7.29
N THR A 257 -9.84 -3.61 -7.41
CA THR A 257 -9.06 -4.74 -7.95
C THR A 257 -7.69 -4.83 -7.26
N PRO A 258 -7.06 -6.02 -7.20
CA PRO A 258 -5.72 -6.17 -6.66
C PRO A 258 -4.65 -5.32 -7.39
N VAL A 259 -4.80 -5.11 -8.70
CA VAL A 259 -3.99 -4.19 -9.52
C VAL A 259 -4.04 -2.78 -8.96
N LYS A 260 -5.26 -2.22 -8.82
CA LYS A 260 -5.46 -0.88 -8.27
C LYS A 260 -4.98 -0.77 -6.83
N ALA A 261 -5.21 -1.80 -6.02
CA ALA A 261 -4.76 -1.86 -4.63
C ALA A 261 -3.24 -1.69 -4.54
N LEU A 262 -2.47 -2.45 -5.31
CA LEU A 262 -1.02 -2.27 -5.38
C LEU A 262 -0.66 -0.87 -5.91
N GLY A 263 -1.36 -0.37 -6.94
CA GLY A 263 -1.14 0.95 -7.52
C GLY A 263 -1.30 2.11 -6.52
N ILE A 264 -2.39 2.18 -5.77
CA ILE A 264 -2.65 3.28 -4.81
C ILE A 264 -1.70 3.24 -3.61
N TRP A 265 -1.37 2.04 -3.12
CA TRP A 265 -0.42 1.88 -2.02
C TRP A 265 1.01 2.16 -2.47
N LEU A 266 1.40 1.79 -3.69
CA LEU A 266 2.66 2.20 -4.30
C LEU A 266 2.76 3.72 -4.45
N ALA A 267 1.68 4.39 -4.86
CA ALA A 267 1.65 5.84 -4.94
C ALA A 267 1.86 6.51 -3.58
N MET A 268 1.16 6.05 -2.53
CA MET A 268 1.28 6.58 -1.17
C MET A 268 2.69 6.38 -0.57
N ILE A 269 3.26 5.17 -0.70
CA ILE A 269 4.57 4.79 -0.12
C ILE A 269 5.74 5.46 -0.85
N SER A 270 5.64 5.62 -2.17
CA SER A 270 6.68 6.27 -2.97
C SER A 270 6.64 7.80 -2.91
N GLY A 271 5.55 8.38 -2.40
CA GLY A 271 5.26 9.80 -2.52
C GLY A 271 4.78 10.25 -3.90
N SER A 272 4.47 9.32 -4.81
CA SER A 272 3.99 9.70 -6.14
C SER A 272 2.53 10.16 -6.13
N ASP A 273 1.82 10.01 -5.02
CA ASP A 273 0.52 10.64 -4.77
C ASP A 273 0.58 12.18 -4.85
N LEU A 274 1.77 12.77 -4.76
CA LEU A 274 2.04 14.21 -4.88
C LEU A 274 2.11 14.74 -6.33
N TYR A 275 2.28 13.89 -7.35
CA TYR A 275 2.37 14.35 -8.76
C TYR A 275 0.99 14.55 -9.38
N GLY A 276 0.85 15.51 -10.30
CA GLY A 276 -0.46 15.88 -10.87
C GLY A 276 -1.32 16.68 -9.89
N GLU A 277 -0.77 17.77 -9.35
CA GLU A 277 -1.47 18.75 -8.49
C GLU A 277 -0.99 20.18 -8.77
N ARG A 278 -0.52 20.44 -10.00
CA ARG A 278 0.06 21.73 -10.42
C ARG A 278 -1.03 22.70 -10.88
N THR A 279 -2.14 22.18 -11.38
CA THR A 279 -3.30 22.95 -11.83
C THR A 279 -4.57 22.52 -11.07
N PRO A 280 -5.59 23.40 -10.94
CA PRO A 280 -6.89 23.02 -10.38
C PRO A 280 -7.50 21.80 -11.08
N ALA A 281 -7.40 21.71 -12.41
CA ALA A 281 -7.99 20.61 -13.18
C ALA A 281 -7.39 19.24 -12.83
N GLU A 282 -6.08 19.13 -12.62
CA GLU A 282 -5.45 17.87 -12.17
C GLU A 282 -5.92 17.47 -10.76
N VAL A 283 -6.09 18.46 -9.86
CA VAL A 283 -6.59 18.24 -8.50
C VAL A 283 -8.05 17.80 -8.51
N ASP A 284 -8.89 18.46 -9.31
CA ASP A 284 -10.32 18.15 -9.41
C ASP A 284 -10.56 16.80 -10.13
N GLU A 285 -9.70 16.40 -11.08
CA GLU A 285 -9.68 15.05 -11.66
C GLU A 285 -9.37 13.98 -10.60
N LYS A 286 -8.29 14.16 -9.82
CA LYS A 286 -7.96 13.26 -8.69
C LYS A 286 -9.09 13.16 -7.67
N ILE A 287 -9.71 14.30 -7.34
CA ILE A 287 -10.84 14.35 -6.41
C ILE A 287 -12.01 13.56 -7.00
N PHE A 288 -12.39 13.80 -8.25
CA PHE A 288 -13.43 13.05 -8.96
C PHE A 288 -13.17 11.53 -8.92
N LEU A 289 -11.94 11.12 -9.24
CA LEU A 289 -11.52 9.73 -9.32
C LEU A 289 -11.55 8.99 -7.96
N LEU A 290 -11.14 9.65 -6.87
CA LEU A 290 -11.09 9.04 -5.54
C LEU A 290 -12.42 9.10 -4.78
N ARG A 291 -13.29 10.07 -5.10
CA ARG A 291 -14.55 10.35 -4.39
C ARG A 291 -15.54 9.18 -4.30
N PRO A 292 -15.74 8.33 -5.35
CA PRO A 292 -16.57 7.14 -5.23
C PRO A 292 -16.07 6.19 -4.13
N TYR A 293 -14.78 5.92 -4.11
CA TYR A 293 -14.18 5.03 -3.10
C TYR A 293 -14.18 5.66 -1.71
N ALA A 294 -14.01 6.99 -1.62
CA ALA A 294 -14.08 7.75 -0.38
C ALA A 294 -15.46 7.63 0.30
N PHE A 295 -16.56 7.80 -0.44
CA PHE A 295 -17.90 8.00 0.14
C PHE A 295 -18.93 6.90 -0.13
N ALA A 296 -18.73 6.02 -1.12
CA ALA A 296 -19.60 4.86 -1.33
C ALA A 296 -19.19 3.70 -0.40
N CYS A 297 -19.16 3.98 0.91
CA CYS A 297 -18.66 3.05 1.93
C CYS A 297 -19.38 1.70 1.90
N PHE A 298 -20.71 1.68 1.75
CA PHE A 298 -21.51 0.47 1.59
C PHE A 298 -21.16 -0.39 0.34
N LYS A 299 -20.45 0.18 -0.66
CA LYS A 299 -20.15 -0.48 -1.93
C LYS A 299 -18.78 -1.18 -1.95
N TYR A 300 -17.84 -0.70 -1.13
CA TYR A 300 -16.46 -1.19 -1.11
C TYR A 300 -16.08 -1.74 0.26
N GLU A 301 -15.42 -2.90 0.30
CA GLU A 301 -14.95 -3.51 1.55
C GLU A 301 -13.57 -2.93 1.95
N MET A 302 -13.31 -2.84 3.25
CA MET A 302 -12.02 -2.45 3.80
C MET A 302 -11.41 -3.51 4.73
N MET A 303 -12.13 -4.61 4.99
CA MET A 303 -11.78 -5.60 6.01
C MET A 303 -11.43 -6.97 5.43
N TYR A 304 -10.41 -7.62 6.01
CA TYR A 304 -10.00 -8.99 5.67
C TYR A 304 -11.05 -10.06 6.06
N ALA A 305 -12.01 -9.67 6.91
CA ALA A 305 -13.18 -10.45 7.30
C ALA A 305 -14.24 -9.50 7.87
N ASP A 306 -15.54 -9.79 7.69
CA ASP A 306 -16.63 -9.00 8.29
C ASP A 306 -16.39 -8.82 9.80
N TRP A 307 -16.47 -7.58 10.29
CA TRP A 307 -16.32 -7.20 11.70
C TRP A 307 -17.28 -7.94 12.64
N LYS A 308 -18.44 -8.41 12.12
CA LYS A 308 -19.40 -9.25 12.85
C LYS A 308 -18.80 -10.55 13.38
N TYR A 309 -17.73 -11.05 12.75
CA TYR A 309 -17.01 -12.23 13.22
C TYR A 309 -15.99 -11.85 14.29
N ARG A 310 -16.37 -12.10 15.56
CA ARG A 310 -15.49 -11.99 16.74
C ARG A 310 -14.28 -12.91 16.67
N LYS A 311 -14.44 -14.07 16.03
CA LYS A 311 -13.48 -15.18 16.02
C LYS A 311 -13.31 -15.71 14.60
N LEU A 312 -12.07 -16.02 14.26
CA LEU A 312 -11.61 -16.47 12.96
C LEU A 312 -10.40 -17.39 13.20
N PRO A 313 -10.14 -18.42 12.37
CA PRO A 313 -10.93 -18.80 11.18
C PRO A 313 -12.35 -19.31 11.49
N LEU A 314 -13.26 -19.17 10.51
CA LEU A 314 -14.66 -19.62 10.61
C LEU A 314 -14.81 -21.15 10.49
N CYS A 315 -13.89 -21.80 9.81
CA CYS A 315 -13.90 -23.25 9.60
C CYS A 315 -12.69 -23.90 10.28
N LYS A 316 -12.78 -25.21 10.53
CA LYS A 316 -11.63 -25.98 11.03
C LYS A 316 -10.56 -26.12 9.92
N PRO A 317 -9.27 -26.23 10.27
CA PRO A 317 -8.21 -26.44 9.29
C PRO A 317 -8.50 -27.61 8.35
N GLY A 318 -8.36 -27.39 7.05
CA GLY A 318 -8.62 -28.40 6.01
C GLY A 318 -10.06 -28.50 5.49
N CYS A 319 -10.97 -27.60 5.90
CA CYS A 319 -12.32 -27.52 5.32
C CYS A 319 -12.29 -27.19 3.81
N THR A 320 -13.23 -27.75 3.07
CA THR A 320 -13.41 -27.59 1.62
C THR A 320 -14.78 -27.05 1.22
N ASP A 321 -15.66 -26.83 2.19
CA ASP A 321 -17.12 -26.83 1.97
C ASP A 321 -17.70 -25.41 1.78
N HIS A 322 -16.84 -24.41 1.92
CA HIS A 322 -17.11 -23.02 1.57
C HIS A 322 -16.46 -22.70 0.21
N PRO A 323 -17.05 -21.80 -0.60
CA PRO A 323 -16.34 -21.24 -1.74
C PRO A 323 -15.06 -20.53 -1.24
N VAL A 324 -14.01 -20.56 -2.04
CA VAL A 324 -12.77 -19.83 -1.70
C VAL A 324 -13.06 -18.34 -1.82
N ILE A 325 -13.16 -17.62 -0.70
CA ILE A 325 -13.41 -16.17 -0.67
C ILE A 325 -12.10 -15.44 -1.02
N SER A 326 -11.75 -15.54 -2.31
CA SER A 326 -10.46 -15.14 -2.87
C SER A 326 -10.64 -14.34 -4.17
N SER A 327 -11.73 -13.58 -4.30
CA SER A 327 -11.88 -12.57 -5.35
C SER A 327 -10.83 -11.45 -5.26
N TYR A 328 -10.15 -11.32 -4.11
CA TYR A 328 -9.13 -10.30 -3.83
C TYR A 328 -7.69 -10.82 -3.68
N THR A 329 -7.44 -12.14 -3.75
CA THR A 329 -6.05 -12.63 -3.83
C THR A 329 -5.58 -12.66 -5.28
N ALA A 330 -4.36 -12.16 -5.51
CA ALA A 330 -3.72 -12.15 -6.82
C ALA A 330 -2.60 -13.20 -6.86
N GLN A 331 -2.38 -13.78 -8.04
CA GLN A 331 -1.25 -14.66 -8.31
C GLN A 331 -0.02 -13.83 -8.72
N TYR A 332 1.15 -14.15 -8.17
CA TYR A 332 2.41 -13.50 -8.54
C TYR A 332 3.56 -14.49 -8.59
N ASN A 333 4.53 -14.22 -9.46
CA ASN A 333 5.75 -15.01 -9.58
C ASN A 333 6.88 -14.36 -8.77
N ARG A 334 7.59 -15.15 -7.96
CA ARG A 334 8.74 -14.68 -7.18
C ARG A 334 9.74 -15.79 -6.92
N PHE A 335 11.04 -15.51 -7.06
CA PHE A 335 12.14 -16.48 -6.96
C PHE A 335 12.00 -17.72 -7.86
N GLY A 336 11.25 -17.60 -8.97
CA GLY A 336 10.94 -18.71 -9.88
C GLY A 336 9.78 -19.62 -9.45
N HIS A 337 9.02 -19.23 -8.43
CA HIS A 337 7.83 -19.95 -7.94
C HIS A 337 6.58 -19.06 -8.06
N SER A 338 5.42 -19.67 -8.27
CA SER A 338 4.12 -18.99 -8.25
C SER A 338 3.54 -19.00 -6.83
N HIS A 339 2.99 -17.87 -6.41
CA HIS A 339 2.42 -17.62 -5.09
C HIS A 339 1.04 -16.96 -5.23
N ARG A 340 0.20 -17.01 -4.19
CA ARG A 340 -1.01 -16.18 -4.06
C ARG A 340 -0.98 -15.35 -2.78
N ARG A 341 -1.54 -14.14 -2.85
CA ARG A 341 -1.55 -13.15 -1.76
C ARG A 341 -2.64 -12.09 -1.99
N ALA A 342 -3.32 -11.65 -0.95
CA ALA A 342 -4.13 -10.42 -0.99
C ALA A 342 -3.20 -9.19 -0.84
N PRO A 343 -3.35 -8.12 -1.64
CA PRO A 343 -2.73 -6.83 -1.34
C PRO A 343 -3.46 -6.13 -0.18
N PRO A 344 -2.87 -5.10 0.43
CA PRO A 344 -3.60 -4.25 1.36
C PRO A 344 -4.80 -3.59 0.67
N HIS A 345 -5.96 -3.54 1.33
CA HIS A 345 -7.21 -3.05 0.74
C HIS A 345 -7.05 -1.69 0.06
N PHE A 346 -7.46 -1.61 -1.21
CA PHE A 346 -7.39 -0.39 -2.03
C PHE A 346 -7.99 0.83 -1.32
N VAL A 347 -9.19 0.65 -0.76
CA VAL A 347 -10.00 1.70 -0.11
C VAL A 347 -9.22 2.44 0.96
N LEU A 348 -8.41 1.74 1.76
CA LEU A 348 -7.64 2.33 2.86
C LEU A 348 -6.47 3.17 2.35
N GLY A 349 -5.85 2.77 1.23
CA GLY A 349 -4.88 3.61 0.51
C GLY A 349 -5.56 4.83 -0.11
N ALA A 350 -6.73 4.66 -0.70
CA ALA A 350 -7.52 5.75 -1.29
C ALA A 350 -7.95 6.79 -0.23
N TYR A 351 -8.31 6.37 0.99
CA TYR A 351 -8.63 7.28 2.11
C TYR A 351 -7.46 8.18 2.48
N LEU A 352 -6.25 7.63 2.65
CA LEU A 352 -5.05 8.43 2.91
C LEU A 352 -4.76 9.40 1.78
N CYS A 353 -4.75 8.93 0.52
CA CYS A 353 -4.48 9.78 -0.64
C CYS A 353 -5.51 10.92 -0.76
N TYR A 354 -6.79 10.66 -0.50
CA TYR A 354 -7.85 11.66 -0.54
C TYR A 354 -7.69 12.71 0.59
N MET A 355 -7.46 12.28 1.84
CA MET A 355 -7.19 13.20 2.95
C MET A 355 -5.93 14.04 2.70
N ARG A 356 -4.86 13.43 2.17
CA ARG A 356 -3.63 14.09 1.76
C ARG A 356 -3.85 15.18 0.70
N ILE A 357 -4.70 14.94 -0.30
CA ILE A 357 -5.06 15.94 -1.31
C ILE A 357 -5.81 17.10 -0.66
N LEU A 358 -6.81 16.82 0.18
CA LEU A 358 -7.61 17.86 0.85
C LEU A 358 -6.77 18.78 1.76
N GLU A 359 -5.78 18.25 2.46
CA GLU A 359 -4.88 19.07 3.30
C GLU A 359 -3.86 19.90 2.50
N ARG A 360 -3.52 19.51 1.27
CA ARG A 360 -2.71 20.32 0.34
C ARG A 360 -3.53 21.32 -0.46
N GLN A 361 -4.80 21.03 -0.68
CA GLN A 361 -5.71 21.77 -1.55
C GLN A 361 -7.02 22.11 -0.81
N PRO A 362 -6.97 22.90 0.27
CA PRO A 362 -8.16 23.31 1.01
C PRO A 362 -9.11 24.13 0.14
N GLY A 363 -10.43 23.92 0.30
CA GLY A 363 -11.47 24.66 -0.43
C GLY A 363 -11.82 24.15 -1.82
N ARG A 364 -11.46 22.89 -2.17
CA ARG A 364 -11.81 22.25 -3.46
C ARG A 364 -13.24 21.67 -3.48
N ILE A 365 -13.63 21.15 -4.64
CA ILE A 365 -15.02 20.87 -5.04
C ILE A 365 -15.76 19.95 -4.04
N GLY A 366 -16.89 20.47 -3.55
CA GLY A 366 -17.85 19.75 -2.73
C GLY A 366 -17.54 19.72 -1.23
N MET A 367 -16.55 20.47 -0.73
CA MET A 367 -16.47 20.78 0.69
C MET A 367 -17.66 21.66 1.11
N LYS A 368 -18.35 21.29 2.20
CA LYS A 368 -19.48 22.04 2.77
C LYS A 368 -18.95 23.21 3.58
N ALA A 369 -19.19 24.44 3.09
CA ALA A 369 -18.73 25.67 3.74
C ALA A 369 -19.22 25.76 5.20
N GLY A 370 -18.36 26.27 6.09
CA GLY A 370 -18.65 26.42 7.53
C GLY A 370 -18.83 25.11 8.33
N SER A 371 -18.89 23.94 7.69
CA SER A 371 -19.18 22.67 8.38
C SER A 371 -17.93 21.86 8.76
N SER A 372 -16.75 22.23 8.27
CA SER A 372 -15.49 21.51 8.57
C SER A 372 -14.79 22.06 9.81
N THR A 373 -14.10 21.19 10.56
CA THR A 373 -13.34 21.56 11.77
C THR A 373 -11.84 21.27 11.64
N VAL A 374 -11.05 22.05 12.37
CA VAL A 374 -9.57 22.11 12.30
C VAL A 374 -8.96 22.04 13.70
N PHE A 375 -7.65 21.83 13.79
CA PHE A 375 -6.96 21.97 15.07
C PHE A 375 -6.73 23.47 15.37
N LEU A 376 -6.90 23.89 16.63
CA LEU A 376 -6.76 25.28 17.07
C LEU A 376 -5.29 25.75 17.11
N ASP A 377 -4.35 24.83 16.94
CA ASP A 377 -2.91 25.02 16.84
C ASP A 377 -2.37 24.62 15.44
N GLU A 378 -3.24 24.60 14.41
CA GLU A 378 -2.89 24.23 13.02
C GLU A 378 -2.08 25.31 12.28
N ALA A 379 -0.81 25.45 12.68
CA ALA A 379 0.15 26.40 12.13
C ALA A 379 0.89 25.86 10.88
N GLY A 380 0.16 25.47 9.84
CA GLY A 380 0.74 25.16 8.52
C GLY A 380 0.19 23.90 7.85
N THR A 381 1.02 22.87 7.73
CA THR A 381 0.75 21.68 6.91
C THR A 381 0.01 20.59 7.70
N GLY A 382 -1.14 20.14 7.21
CA GLY A 382 -2.01 19.17 7.89
C GLY A 382 -1.41 17.80 8.24
N VAL A 383 -2.14 16.99 8.99
CA VAL A 383 -1.60 15.84 9.74
C VAL A 383 -1.11 14.68 8.86
N PHE A 384 -1.56 14.55 7.61
CA PHE A 384 -1.14 13.50 6.67
C PHE A 384 -0.10 13.97 5.65
N THR A 385 0.25 15.26 5.63
CA THR A 385 1.10 15.90 4.61
C THR A 385 2.57 15.46 4.64
N VAL A 386 3.07 14.95 5.77
CA VAL A 386 4.47 14.53 5.93
C VAL A 386 4.75 13.32 5.06
N ASN A 387 5.84 13.40 4.29
CA ASN A 387 6.30 12.33 3.42
C ASN A 387 7.82 12.10 3.54
N HIS A 388 8.20 10.83 3.71
CA HIS A 388 9.52 10.32 4.07
C HIS A 388 9.70 8.92 3.48
N LEU A 389 10.89 8.62 2.98
CA LEU A 389 11.24 7.28 2.49
C LEU A 389 11.30 6.30 3.67
N MET A 390 10.38 5.35 3.67
CA MET A 390 10.15 4.44 4.79
C MET A 390 11.12 3.24 4.77
N PRO A 391 11.79 2.93 5.90
CA PRO A 391 12.57 1.69 6.04
C PRO A 391 11.68 0.45 6.03
N SER A 392 12.16 -0.65 5.46
CA SER A 392 11.36 -1.86 5.23
C SER A 392 10.63 -2.43 6.46
N VAL A 393 11.18 -2.22 7.66
CA VAL A 393 10.65 -2.75 8.93
C VAL A 393 9.26 -2.21 9.28
N TYR A 394 8.91 -1.00 8.84
CA TYR A 394 7.58 -0.42 9.06
C TYR A 394 6.47 -1.11 8.23
N HIS A 395 6.85 -1.85 7.18
CA HIS A 395 5.94 -2.66 6.39
C HIS A 395 5.78 -4.10 6.92
N ASP A 396 6.64 -4.56 7.84
CA ASP A 396 6.66 -5.97 8.25
C ASP A 396 5.33 -6.47 8.84
N PRO A 397 4.60 -5.74 9.72
CA PRO A 397 3.29 -6.18 10.21
C PRO A 397 2.23 -6.28 9.10
N GLU A 398 2.30 -5.38 8.12
CA GLU A 398 1.37 -5.39 6.99
C GLU A 398 1.69 -6.54 6.03
N TRP A 399 2.97 -6.80 5.78
CA TRP A 399 3.41 -7.97 5.04
C TRP A 399 2.99 -9.27 5.74
N GLN A 400 3.06 -9.32 7.08
CA GLN A 400 2.60 -10.45 7.88
C GLN A 400 1.09 -10.65 7.71
N ARG A 401 0.27 -9.62 7.95
CA ARG A 401 -1.20 -9.65 7.79
C ARG A 401 -1.60 -10.21 6.42
N ASN A 402 -1.07 -9.64 5.34
CA ASN A 402 -1.35 -10.10 3.97
C ASN A 402 -0.80 -11.50 3.66
N THR A 403 0.09 -12.07 4.50
CA THR A 403 0.55 -13.47 4.37
C THR A 403 -0.44 -14.46 4.98
N VAL A 404 -1.06 -14.14 6.12
CA VAL A 404 -1.79 -15.10 6.97
C VAL A 404 -3.28 -14.80 7.20
N CYS A 405 -3.78 -13.66 6.73
CA CYS A 405 -5.19 -13.23 6.83
C CYS A 405 -5.87 -13.22 5.46
N GLN A 406 -5.61 -14.22 4.60
CA GLN A 406 -6.03 -14.20 3.18
C GLN A 406 -7.46 -14.70 2.94
N ASP A 407 -7.95 -15.61 3.79
CA ASP A 407 -9.30 -16.17 3.76
C ASP A 407 -9.80 -16.35 5.20
N PRO A 408 -10.93 -15.72 5.60
CA PRO A 408 -11.49 -15.86 6.94
C PRO A 408 -11.96 -17.27 7.29
N HIS A 409 -12.14 -18.18 6.32
CA HIS A 409 -12.57 -19.54 6.59
C HIS A 409 -11.42 -20.48 6.98
N THR A 410 -10.25 -20.38 6.35
CA THR A 410 -9.15 -21.35 6.54
C THR A 410 -7.80 -20.76 6.95
N SER A 411 -7.57 -19.45 6.77
CA SER A 411 -6.24 -18.89 7.05
C SER A 411 -6.01 -18.76 8.57
N PRO A 412 -4.79 -19.04 9.07
CA PRO A 412 -4.53 -19.14 10.50
C PRO A 412 -4.59 -17.79 11.24
N GLY A 413 -4.47 -16.67 10.53
CA GLY A 413 -4.40 -15.35 11.12
C GLY A 413 -3.05 -15.02 11.76
N LEU A 414 -3.00 -13.86 12.39
CA LEU A 414 -1.83 -13.33 13.09
C LEU A 414 -1.75 -13.84 14.54
N PRO A 415 -0.55 -13.88 15.14
CA PRO A 415 -0.39 -13.93 16.59
C PRO A 415 -1.14 -12.77 17.27
N PRO A 416 -1.93 -12.99 18.34
CA PRO A 416 -2.84 -11.99 18.88
C PRO A 416 -2.21 -10.65 19.30
N LEU A 417 -0.93 -10.65 19.67
CA LEU A 417 -0.18 -9.46 20.12
C LEU A 417 0.61 -8.76 19.00
N THR A 418 0.39 -9.06 17.72
CA THR A 418 1.15 -8.48 16.59
C THR A 418 1.13 -6.94 16.55
N PHE A 419 0.05 -6.32 17.06
CA PHE A 419 -0.12 -4.87 17.11
C PHE A 419 0.09 -4.25 18.50
N LEU A 420 0.55 -5.02 19.50
CA LEU A 420 0.79 -4.53 20.85
C LEU A 420 1.83 -3.39 20.86
N GLY A 421 1.53 -2.29 21.54
CA GLY A 421 2.37 -1.09 21.62
C GLY A 421 2.32 -0.20 20.37
N ARG A 422 1.43 -0.49 19.42
CA ARG A 422 1.19 0.31 18.21
C ARG A 422 -0.09 1.15 18.29
N LEU A 423 -0.86 1.04 19.36
CA LEU A 423 -2.11 1.78 19.58
C LEU A 423 -2.03 2.73 20.77
N GLU A 424 -1.28 2.39 21.81
CA GLU A 424 -1.03 3.26 22.95
C GLU A 424 -0.30 4.54 22.54
N GLY A 425 -0.81 5.68 23.01
CA GLY A 425 -0.26 7.00 22.76
C GLY A 425 -1.32 8.07 22.42
N PHE A 426 -0.83 9.25 22.06
CA PHE A 426 -1.64 10.37 21.58
C PHE A 426 -1.75 10.33 20.05
N TRP A 427 -2.94 10.53 19.52
CA TRP A 427 -3.28 10.47 18.10
C TRP A 427 -3.95 11.77 17.65
N ARG A 428 -3.63 12.21 16.43
CA ARG A 428 -4.39 13.24 15.69
C ARG A 428 -4.86 12.69 14.35
N GLY A 429 -6.03 13.11 13.91
CA GLY A 429 -6.60 12.62 12.67
C GLY A 429 -7.75 13.46 12.14
N ARG A 430 -8.27 13.04 10.98
CA ARG A 430 -9.47 13.62 10.36
C ARG A 430 -10.46 12.51 10.02
N LEU A 431 -11.73 12.85 10.20
CA LEU A 431 -12.88 12.09 9.73
C LEU A 431 -13.49 12.83 8.54
N LEU A 432 -14.05 12.11 7.58
CA LEU A 432 -14.79 12.69 6.46
C LEU A 432 -16.28 12.34 6.60
N PHE A 433 -17.13 13.36 6.63
CA PHE A 433 -18.59 13.24 6.77
C PHE A 433 -19.28 13.66 5.47
N PHE A 434 -19.81 12.69 4.75
CA PHE A 434 -20.56 12.94 3.51
C PHE A 434 -21.98 13.44 3.82
N ASP A 435 -22.58 14.24 2.95
CA ASP A 435 -23.93 14.74 3.17
C ASP A 435 -24.95 13.59 3.31
N PHE A 436 -25.76 13.64 4.36
CA PHE A 436 -26.62 12.52 4.75
C PHE A 436 -27.70 12.19 3.71
N ASP A 437 -28.28 13.20 3.06
CA ASP A 437 -29.28 12.97 2.02
C ASP A 437 -28.64 12.48 0.72
N ALA A 438 -27.42 12.90 0.42
CA ALA A 438 -26.65 12.34 -0.70
C ALA A 438 -26.26 10.88 -0.43
N TYR A 439 -25.83 10.54 0.80
CA TYR A 439 -25.53 9.16 1.20
C TYR A 439 -26.79 8.26 1.13
N ARG A 440 -27.93 8.74 1.64
CA ARG A 440 -29.23 8.06 1.56
C ARG A 440 -29.67 7.83 0.12
N GLN A 441 -29.42 8.79 -0.77
CA GLN A 441 -29.66 8.65 -2.22
C GLN A 441 -28.74 7.59 -2.86
N MET A 442 -27.46 7.53 -2.48
CA MET A 442 -26.54 6.50 -2.98
C MET A 442 -26.95 5.09 -2.54
N LEU A 443 -27.43 4.92 -1.30
CA LEU A 443 -28.02 3.67 -0.81
C LEU A 443 -29.30 3.28 -1.59
N ALA A 444 -30.10 4.26 -2.00
CA ALA A 444 -31.24 4.06 -2.89
C ALA A 444 -30.86 3.85 -4.39
N GLY A 445 -29.57 3.74 -4.71
CA GLY A 445 -29.06 3.46 -6.05
C GLY A 445 -28.75 4.69 -6.91
N ASN A 446 -28.99 5.92 -6.43
CA ASN A 446 -28.62 7.15 -7.14
C ASN A 446 -27.11 7.42 -7.04
N MET A 447 -26.31 6.67 -7.80
CA MET A 447 -24.84 6.79 -7.82
C MET A 447 -24.34 8.24 -8.07
N PRO A 448 -24.89 9.04 -9.01
CA PRO A 448 -24.49 10.44 -9.22
C PRO A 448 -24.43 11.32 -7.96
N ALA A 449 -25.22 11.01 -6.92
CA ALA A 449 -25.17 11.72 -5.64
C ALA A 449 -23.79 11.66 -4.96
N VAL A 450 -22.92 10.68 -5.28
CA VAL A 450 -21.54 10.64 -4.76
C VAL A 450 -20.67 11.80 -5.28
N TYR A 451 -20.95 12.28 -6.48
CA TYR A 451 -20.21 13.37 -7.11
C TYR A 451 -20.77 14.75 -6.73
N THR A 452 -22.10 14.88 -6.61
CA THR A 452 -22.77 16.15 -6.31
C THR A 452 -22.96 16.43 -4.83
N GLY A 453 -23.05 15.38 -3.99
CA GLY A 453 -23.19 15.51 -2.54
C GLY A 453 -21.98 16.19 -1.89
N THR A 454 -22.24 17.09 -0.94
CA THR A 454 -21.16 17.79 -0.21
C THR A 454 -20.56 16.92 0.90
N PHE A 455 -19.42 17.34 1.48
CA PHE A 455 -18.84 16.69 2.65
C PHE A 455 -18.13 17.69 3.57
N ALA A 456 -17.97 17.32 4.84
CA ALA A 456 -17.16 18.04 5.83
C ALA A 456 -15.94 17.21 6.24
N THR A 457 -14.85 17.90 6.62
CA THR A 457 -13.72 17.28 7.33
C THR A 457 -13.84 17.60 8.81
N HIS A 458 -13.69 16.62 9.70
CA HIS A 458 -13.74 16.83 11.14
C HIS A 458 -12.40 16.45 11.78
N ALA A 459 -11.77 17.41 12.45
CA ALA A 459 -10.56 17.17 13.23
C ALA A 459 -10.89 16.39 14.51
N ALA A 460 -10.05 15.42 14.86
CA ALA A 460 -10.19 14.63 16.08
C ALA A 460 -8.83 14.27 16.70
N GLU A 461 -8.82 14.17 18.01
CA GLU A 461 -7.67 13.78 18.83
C GLU A 461 -8.05 12.60 19.72
N ALA A 462 -7.20 11.60 19.86
CA ALA A 462 -7.41 10.50 20.79
C ALA A 462 -6.20 10.31 21.71
N GLU A 463 -6.45 9.93 22.95
CA GLU A 463 -5.44 9.44 23.88
C GLU A 463 -5.85 8.03 24.25
N ILE A 464 -5.09 7.04 23.75
CA ILE A 464 -5.41 5.61 23.81
C ILE A 464 -4.38 4.90 24.70
N ARG A 465 -4.85 3.96 25.50
CA ARG A 465 -4.04 3.08 26.35
C ARG A 465 -4.42 1.62 26.08
N GLU A 466 -3.41 0.78 25.88
CA GLU A 466 -3.57 -0.65 25.66
C GLU A 466 -3.63 -1.41 27.00
N THR A 467 -4.36 -2.52 27.04
CA THR A 467 -4.39 -3.42 28.21
C THR A 467 -4.55 -4.85 27.72
N VAL A 468 -3.52 -5.67 27.91
CA VAL A 468 -3.54 -7.08 27.50
C VAL A 468 -4.20 -7.93 28.56
N ILE A 469 -5.16 -8.74 28.15
CA ILE A 469 -5.84 -9.71 29.01
C ILE A 469 -5.59 -11.14 28.55
N GLN A 470 -5.60 -12.08 29.50
CA GLN A 470 -5.79 -13.50 29.24
C GLN A 470 -7.29 -13.80 29.21
N VAL A 471 -7.82 -14.03 28.02
CA VAL A 471 -9.24 -14.31 27.76
C VAL A 471 -9.40 -15.79 27.40
N ARG A 472 -10.60 -16.36 27.62
CA ARG A 472 -10.91 -17.70 27.12
C ARG A 472 -11.18 -17.66 25.62
N GLU A 473 -10.90 -18.76 24.92
CA GLU A 473 -11.25 -18.90 23.50
C GLU A 473 -12.77 -18.78 23.26
N GLU A 474 -13.62 -19.18 24.22
CA GLU A 474 -15.08 -18.92 24.16
C GLU A 474 -15.48 -17.44 24.36
N ASP A 475 -14.62 -16.59 24.92
CA ASP A 475 -14.95 -15.21 25.33
C ASP A 475 -14.31 -14.10 24.46
N VAL A 476 -13.41 -14.44 23.53
CA VAL A 476 -12.74 -13.49 22.60
C VAL A 476 -13.75 -12.58 21.88
N GLY A 477 -13.47 -11.27 21.88
CA GLY A 477 -14.34 -10.27 21.27
C GLY A 477 -15.53 -9.85 22.16
N GLY A 478 -15.57 -10.28 23.42
CA GLY A 478 -16.58 -9.89 24.40
C GLY A 478 -17.98 -10.45 24.11
N LYS A 479 -18.96 -10.04 24.93
CA LYS A 479 -20.34 -10.56 24.91
C LYS A 479 -21.41 -9.52 24.58
N GLY A 480 -21.13 -8.22 24.69
CA GLY A 480 -22.07 -7.15 24.30
C GLY A 480 -22.06 -6.88 22.79
N SER A 481 -22.84 -5.90 22.33
CA SER A 481 -22.95 -5.55 20.89
C SER A 481 -21.59 -5.22 20.26
N LEU A 482 -21.43 -5.51 18.97
CA LEU A 482 -20.21 -5.16 18.24
C LEU A 482 -20.15 -3.68 17.88
N LEU A 483 -21.29 -2.98 17.80
CA LEU A 483 -21.35 -1.50 17.79
C LEU A 483 -20.73 -0.90 19.07
N ASN A 484 -20.80 -1.67 20.17
CA ASN A 484 -20.21 -1.35 21.47
C ASN A 484 -18.83 -2.00 21.64
N ALA A 485 -18.17 -2.39 20.54
CA ALA A 485 -16.87 -3.07 20.52
C ALA A 485 -16.79 -4.29 21.47
N GLY A 486 -17.90 -5.02 21.64
CA GLY A 486 -18.01 -6.20 22.50
C GLY A 486 -18.22 -5.93 23.99
N PHE A 487 -18.24 -4.65 24.42
CA PHE A 487 -18.54 -4.23 25.78
C PHE A 487 -20.04 -4.15 26.04
N ALA A 488 -20.44 -4.16 27.32
CA ALA A 488 -21.84 -4.01 27.72
C ALA A 488 -22.36 -2.61 27.37
N ASP A 489 -23.66 -2.49 27.10
CA ASP A 489 -24.20 -1.29 26.46
C ASP A 489 -24.11 -0.05 27.38
N GLU A 490 -24.34 -0.23 28.68
CA GLU A 490 -24.14 0.80 29.72
C GLU A 490 -22.68 1.30 29.80
N GLU A 491 -22.43 2.50 29.28
CA GLU A 491 -21.24 3.28 29.65
C GLU A 491 -21.37 3.75 31.10
N ARG A 492 -20.33 3.54 31.91
CA ARG A 492 -20.25 4.03 33.31
C ARG A 492 -18.94 4.79 33.51
N GLU A 493 -18.90 5.74 34.44
CA GLU A 493 -17.68 6.55 34.67
C GLU A 493 -16.46 5.70 35.04
N GLU A 494 -16.70 4.65 35.84
CA GLU A 494 -15.72 3.63 36.23
C GLU A 494 -15.29 2.70 35.09
N GLU A 495 -15.99 2.67 33.94
CA GLU A 495 -15.72 1.69 32.87
C GLU A 495 -14.28 1.80 32.35
N GLN A 496 -13.74 3.01 32.31
CA GLN A 496 -12.35 3.26 31.92
C GLN A 496 -11.34 2.58 32.83
N GLU A 497 -11.58 2.55 34.14
CA GLU A 497 -10.71 1.83 35.06
C GLU A 497 -10.98 0.33 35.04
N ARG A 498 -12.26 -0.08 34.93
CA ARG A 498 -12.63 -1.49 34.74
C ARG A 498 -11.93 -2.11 33.52
N ILE A 499 -11.77 -1.38 32.41
CA ILE A 499 -11.02 -1.86 31.23
C ILE A 499 -9.53 -2.00 31.54
N ARG A 500 -8.90 -1.05 32.23
CA ARG A 500 -7.48 -1.09 32.63
C ARG A 500 -7.18 -2.21 33.64
N THR A 501 -8.14 -2.54 34.50
CA THR A 501 -8.09 -3.72 35.39
C THR A 501 -8.55 -5.01 34.70
N GLY A 502 -8.55 -5.06 33.36
CA GLY A 502 -8.77 -6.27 32.56
C GLY A 502 -10.23 -6.67 32.31
N TYR A 503 -11.20 -5.83 32.68
CA TYR A 503 -12.64 -6.03 32.46
C TYR A 503 -13.18 -7.38 32.98
N GLY A 504 -12.64 -7.86 34.11
CA GLY A 504 -12.98 -9.17 34.70
C GLY A 504 -12.08 -10.33 34.26
N HIS A 505 -11.13 -10.08 33.35
CA HIS A 505 -10.10 -11.04 32.94
C HIS A 505 -8.74 -10.71 33.57
N LYS A 506 -7.84 -11.70 33.63
CA LYS A 506 -6.49 -11.50 34.18
C LYS A 506 -5.68 -10.60 33.24
N VAL A 507 -5.23 -9.44 33.74
CA VAL A 507 -4.26 -8.58 33.04
C VAL A 507 -2.89 -9.25 32.95
N LEU A 508 -2.22 -9.14 31.80
CA LEU A 508 -0.87 -9.64 31.56
C LEU A 508 0.10 -8.48 31.35
N THR A 509 1.27 -8.54 32.01
CA THR A 509 2.34 -7.53 31.91
C THR A 509 3.72 -8.18 31.94
N GLY A 510 4.76 -7.46 31.51
CA GLY A 510 6.15 -7.94 31.60
C GLY A 510 6.38 -9.29 30.93
N ASP A 511 6.98 -10.23 31.65
CA ASP A 511 7.26 -11.58 31.14
C ASP A 511 6.02 -12.48 31.01
N ASP A 512 4.90 -12.16 31.65
CA ASP A 512 3.63 -12.90 31.47
C ASP A 512 3.10 -12.78 30.03
N LEU A 513 3.43 -11.69 29.32
CA LEU A 513 3.13 -11.51 27.89
C LEU A 513 3.87 -12.51 26.99
N LYS A 514 5.04 -13.00 27.42
CA LYS A 514 5.91 -13.90 26.66
C LYS A 514 5.59 -15.38 26.90
N LYS A 515 4.80 -15.69 27.93
CA LYS A 515 4.42 -17.08 28.27
C LYS A 515 3.44 -17.62 27.23
N ALA A 516 3.60 -18.89 26.89
CA ALA A 516 2.62 -19.61 26.07
C ALA A 516 1.26 -19.65 26.79
N ASP A 517 0.18 -19.55 26.03
CA ASP A 517 -1.16 -19.55 26.57
C ASP A 517 -1.58 -20.94 27.08
N PRO A 518 -2.28 -21.04 28.23
CA PRO A 518 -2.89 -22.29 28.66
C PRO A 518 -3.93 -22.80 27.64
N PRO A 519 -4.15 -24.12 27.52
CA PRO A 519 -5.18 -24.66 26.61
C PRO A 519 -6.57 -24.05 26.87
N GLY A 520 -7.25 -23.61 25.82
CA GLY A 520 -8.56 -22.94 25.91
C GLY A 520 -8.48 -21.44 26.26
N TYR A 521 -7.27 -20.87 26.35
CA TYR A 521 -7.05 -19.44 26.59
C TYR A 521 -6.22 -18.82 25.46
N THR A 522 -6.39 -17.52 25.29
CA THR A 522 -5.60 -16.71 24.37
C THR A 522 -5.43 -15.29 24.93
N LYS A 523 -4.69 -14.44 24.22
CA LYS A 523 -4.47 -13.04 24.60
C LYS A 523 -5.34 -12.11 23.74
N GLU A 524 -5.86 -11.06 24.36
CA GLU A 524 -6.64 -10.02 23.67
C GLU A 524 -6.16 -8.64 24.15
N ILE A 525 -6.16 -7.65 23.25
CA ILE A 525 -5.80 -6.26 23.57
C ILE A 525 -7.10 -5.46 23.73
N LEU A 526 -7.37 -5.00 24.95
CA LEU A 526 -8.39 -4.00 25.23
C LEU A 526 -7.81 -2.59 25.04
N LEU A 527 -8.67 -1.64 24.68
CA LEU A 527 -8.34 -0.23 24.51
C LEU A 527 -9.22 0.60 25.47
N SER A 528 -8.57 1.46 26.25
CA SER A 528 -9.21 2.50 27.08
C SER A 528 -8.67 3.87 26.66
N GLY A 529 -9.34 4.96 27.05
CA GLY A 529 -8.88 6.30 26.72
C GLY A 529 -9.99 7.36 26.58
N ARG A 530 -9.67 8.41 25.84
CA ARG A 530 -10.59 9.53 25.55
C ARG A 530 -10.35 10.10 24.16
N VAL A 531 -11.40 10.64 23.55
CA VAL A 531 -11.36 11.42 22.32
C VAL A 531 -11.81 12.85 22.60
N ARG A 532 -11.13 13.82 21.98
CA ARG A 532 -11.57 15.21 21.84
C ARG A 532 -11.86 15.47 20.36
N SER A 533 -13.04 16.03 20.08
CA SER A 533 -13.50 16.41 18.75
C SER A 533 -14.26 17.73 18.79
N SER A 534 -14.73 18.20 17.64
CA SER A 534 -15.63 19.36 17.52
C SER A 534 -16.95 19.23 18.29
N TRP A 535 -17.32 18.02 18.72
CA TRP A 535 -18.50 17.74 19.56
C TRP A 535 -18.18 17.67 21.06
N GLY A 536 -16.92 17.84 21.44
CA GLY A 536 -16.45 17.74 22.82
C GLY A 536 -15.74 16.42 23.10
N TRP A 537 -15.97 15.89 24.30
CA TRP A 537 -15.23 14.78 24.90
C TRP A 537 -16.02 13.48 24.90
N SER A 538 -15.43 12.39 24.41
CA SER A 538 -16.00 11.04 24.43
C SER A 538 -15.03 10.08 25.15
N ARG A 539 -15.55 9.08 25.88
CA ARG A 539 -14.71 7.98 26.41
C ARG A 539 -14.46 6.94 25.32
N VAL A 540 -13.26 6.33 25.33
CA VAL A 540 -12.86 5.26 24.39
C VAL A 540 -13.02 3.90 25.06
N ARG A 541 -13.80 3.00 24.47
CA ARG A 541 -13.80 1.57 24.80
C ARG A 541 -13.61 0.74 23.55
N GLY A 542 -12.57 -0.08 23.49
CA GLY A 542 -12.20 -0.78 22.26
C GLY A 542 -11.46 -2.09 22.44
N ARG A 543 -11.27 -2.80 21.32
CA ARG A 543 -10.60 -4.09 21.21
C ARG A 543 -9.80 -4.18 19.91
N VAL A 544 -8.77 -5.02 19.91
CA VAL A 544 -8.07 -5.44 18.70
C VAL A 544 -8.41 -6.91 18.41
N ARG A 545 -9.03 -7.19 17.25
CA ARG A 545 -9.32 -8.56 16.82
C ARG A 545 -7.99 -9.29 16.59
N SER A 546 -7.79 -10.41 17.27
CA SER A 546 -6.53 -11.15 17.29
C SER A 546 -6.09 -11.68 15.91
N TRP A 547 -7.04 -12.13 15.09
CA TRP A 547 -6.77 -12.83 13.83
C TRP A 547 -6.21 -11.94 12.71
N ASP A 548 -6.63 -10.68 12.59
CA ASP A 548 -6.15 -9.73 11.57
C ASP A 548 -5.61 -8.41 12.13
N GLY A 549 -5.87 -8.07 13.39
CA GLY A 549 -5.59 -6.77 13.95
C GLY A 549 -6.62 -5.69 13.59
N LEU A 550 -7.88 -6.06 13.31
CA LEU A 550 -8.97 -5.08 13.20
C LEU A 550 -9.15 -4.36 14.53
N VAL A 551 -8.89 -3.06 14.54
CA VAL A 551 -9.12 -2.14 15.64
C VAL A 551 -10.58 -1.76 15.65
N GLN A 552 -11.26 -1.95 16.78
CA GLN A 552 -12.65 -1.55 16.99
C GLN A 552 -12.71 -0.66 18.24
N ILE A 553 -13.11 0.59 18.07
CA ILE A 553 -13.22 1.60 19.12
C ILE A 553 -14.64 2.14 19.12
N SER A 554 -15.40 1.85 20.17
CA SER A 554 -16.67 2.52 20.42
C SER A 554 -16.41 3.80 21.22
N LEU A 555 -17.03 4.90 20.81
CA LEU A 555 -16.96 6.20 21.46
C LEU A 555 -18.26 6.48 22.20
N GLY A 556 -18.14 6.72 23.50
CA GLY A 556 -19.23 7.11 24.39
C GLY A 556 -19.88 8.44 24.03
N ASN A 557 -20.97 8.78 24.73
CA ASN A 557 -21.73 10.01 24.45
C ASN A 557 -20.85 11.26 24.62
N SER A 558 -20.78 12.09 23.58
CA SER A 558 -19.94 13.28 23.57
C SER A 558 -20.45 14.34 24.55
N THR A 559 -19.56 14.88 25.39
CA THR A 559 -19.88 15.92 26.38
C THR A 559 -19.19 17.23 26.00
N PRO A 560 -19.90 18.37 25.85
CA PRO A 560 -21.27 18.63 26.29
C PRO A 560 -22.38 18.40 25.22
N HIS A 561 -22.05 17.94 24.01
CA HIS A 561 -23.02 17.77 22.92
C HIS A 561 -23.31 16.28 22.65
N PRO A 562 -24.34 15.66 23.28
CA PRO A 562 -24.60 14.22 23.20
C PRO A 562 -25.19 13.83 21.83
N LEU A 563 -24.32 13.75 20.83
CA LEU A 563 -24.63 13.43 19.43
C LEU A 563 -24.58 11.91 19.17
N GLY A 564 -25.09 11.13 20.13
CA GLY A 564 -25.10 9.68 20.08
C GLY A 564 -23.74 9.01 20.27
N GLN A 565 -23.79 7.68 20.21
CA GLN A 565 -22.63 6.79 20.28
C GLN A 565 -22.16 6.45 18.85
N TRP A 566 -20.84 6.23 18.70
CA TRP A 566 -20.20 6.01 17.40
C TRP A 566 -19.23 4.83 17.48
N ILE A 567 -18.99 4.14 16.36
CA ILE A 567 -17.94 3.13 16.27
C ILE A 567 -16.93 3.44 15.16
N TRP A 568 -15.66 3.48 15.54
CA TRP A 568 -14.50 3.57 14.67
C TRP A 568 -13.93 2.16 14.46
N ARG A 569 -13.79 1.73 13.21
CA ARG A 569 -13.26 0.42 12.80
C ARG A 569 -12.15 0.64 11.78
N GLY A 570 -11.00 0.00 11.95
CA GLY A 570 -9.86 0.20 11.04
C GLY A 570 -8.63 -0.63 11.37
N TYR A 571 -7.51 -0.34 10.71
CA TYR A 571 -6.26 -1.07 10.86
C TYR A 571 -5.07 -0.13 11.03
N ILE A 572 -4.11 -0.54 11.88
CA ILE A 572 -2.77 0.04 11.89
C ILE A 572 -2.01 -0.47 10.67
N HIS A 573 -1.79 0.42 9.71
CA HIS A 573 -1.14 0.11 8.44
C HIS A 573 0.33 0.59 8.38
N THR A 574 1.00 0.21 7.29
CA THR A 574 2.25 0.78 6.79
C THR A 574 2.35 2.29 7.10
N GLY A 575 3.40 2.69 7.82
CA GLY A 575 3.64 4.08 8.22
C GLY A 575 3.16 4.49 9.63
N GLY A 576 2.39 3.62 10.32
CA GLY A 576 1.81 3.94 11.63
C GLY A 576 0.44 4.63 11.54
N TYR A 577 -0.14 4.72 10.35
CA TYR A 577 -1.49 5.26 10.16
C TYR A 577 -2.55 4.30 10.71
N LEU A 578 -3.49 4.79 11.52
CA LEU A 578 -4.74 4.12 11.81
C LEU A 578 -5.77 4.56 10.77
N ILE A 579 -6.21 3.65 9.90
CA ILE A 579 -7.09 3.97 8.76
C ILE A 579 -8.32 3.07 8.78
N GLY A 580 -9.50 3.63 8.49
CA GLY A 580 -10.73 2.87 8.39
C GLY A 580 -11.96 3.75 8.23
N ARG A 581 -13.03 3.44 8.96
CA ARG A 581 -14.30 4.18 8.97
C ARG A 581 -14.81 4.45 10.37
N TRP A 582 -15.45 5.59 10.55
CA TRP A 582 -16.46 5.78 11.58
C TRP A 582 -17.82 5.28 11.05
N ARG A 583 -18.72 4.84 11.94
CA ARG A 583 -20.13 4.49 11.65
C ARG A 583 -21.00 4.93 12.84
N ASP A 584 -22.25 5.28 12.56
CA ASP A 584 -23.28 5.40 13.59
C ASP A 584 -23.55 4.05 14.31
N THR A 585 -24.20 4.08 15.47
CA THR A 585 -24.68 2.88 16.18
C THR A 585 -26.21 2.78 16.28
N TYR A 586 -26.96 3.65 15.60
CA TYR A 586 -28.42 3.62 15.57
C TYR A 586 -28.95 2.61 14.55
N THR A 587 -28.26 2.49 13.42
CA THR A 587 -28.56 1.53 12.35
C THR A 587 -28.13 0.13 12.79
N PRO A 588 -29.01 -0.89 12.77
CA PRO A 588 -28.68 -2.25 13.23
C PRO A 588 -27.46 -2.87 12.54
N GLU A 589 -26.79 -3.82 13.20
CA GLU A 589 -25.58 -4.49 12.70
C GLU A 589 -25.80 -5.19 11.34
N SER A 590 -27.03 -5.58 11.02
CA SER A 590 -27.44 -6.20 9.75
C SER A 590 -27.59 -5.23 8.58
N GLN A 591 -27.53 -3.92 8.80
CA GLN A 591 -27.79 -2.89 7.78
C GLN A 591 -26.58 -1.97 7.54
N PHE A 592 -26.54 -1.38 6.34
CA PHE A 592 -25.58 -0.33 6.01
C PHE A 592 -25.92 0.94 6.79
N GLY A 593 -25.09 1.24 7.80
CA GLY A 593 -25.17 2.49 8.55
C GLY A 593 -24.69 3.68 7.75
N TYR A 594 -24.84 4.86 8.34
CA TYR A 594 -24.14 6.06 7.93
C TYR A 594 -22.68 5.92 8.40
N GLU A 595 -21.77 5.78 7.43
CA GLU A 595 -20.33 5.60 7.68
C GLU A 595 -19.48 6.37 6.67
N GLY A 596 -18.29 6.77 7.11
CA GLY A 596 -17.35 7.54 6.31
C GLY A 596 -15.89 7.36 6.74
N PRO A 597 -14.93 7.82 5.91
CA PRO A 597 -13.50 7.65 6.16
C PRO A 597 -13.02 8.21 7.50
N LEU A 598 -12.10 7.48 8.12
CA LEU A 598 -11.32 7.87 9.29
C LEU A 598 -9.83 7.61 8.99
N GLY A 599 -8.99 8.61 9.28
CA GLY A 599 -7.53 8.46 9.31
C GLY A 599 -6.96 9.12 10.56
N MET A 600 -5.93 8.53 11.18
CA MET A 600 -5.18 9.12 12.28
C MET A 600 -3.67 8.78 12.21
N VAL A 601 -2.85 9.63 12.82
CA VAL A 601 -1.40 9.48 12.99
C VAL A 601 -1.05 9.64 14.47
N ARG A 602 -0.18 8.78 15.00
CA ARG A 602 0.25 8.81 16.41
C ARG A 602 1.47 9.71 16.61
N ALA A 603 1.46 10.49 17.70
CA ALA A 603 2.59 11.29 18.12
C ALA A 603 3.83 10.41 18.35
N GLY A 604 4.88 10.64 17.56
CA GLY A 604 6.14 9.88 17.61
C GLY A 604 6.30 8.84 16.50
N ASP A 605 5.24 8.47 15.78
CA ASP A 605 5.38 7.65 14.57
C ASP A 605 5.90 8.49 13.38
N MET A 606 6.47 7.82 12.37
CA MET A 606 7.35 8.43 11.36
C MET A 606 6.70 9.57 10.54
N TYR A 607 5.38 9.51 10.32
CA TYR A 607 4.64 10.52 9.55
C TYR A 607 3.97 11.60 10.42
N TYR A 608 4.22 11.64 11.73
CA TYR A 608 3.64 12.65 12.60
C TYR A 608 4.35 14.01 12.44
N PRO A 609 3.64 15.11 12.09
CA PRO A 609 4.28 16.41 11.92
C PRO A 609 4.92 16.91 13.22
N SER A 610 6.21 17.22 13.16
CA SER A 610 7.02 17.56 14.35
C SER A 610 6.61 18.84 15.07
N HIS A 611 5.83 19.71 14.43
CA HIS A 611 5.27 20.94 15.00
C HIS A 611 3.98 20.72 15.80
N PHE A 612 3.31 19.58 15.65
CA PHE A 612 2.08 19.29 16.40
C PHE A 612 2.37 18.80 17.83
N PRO A 613 1.47 19.08 18.79
CA PRO A 613 1.64 18.73 20.19
C PRO A 613 1.65 17.21 20.39
N LYS A 614 2.62 16.70 21.15
CA LYS A 614 2.82 15.25 21.33
C LYS A 614 1.96 14.61 22.43
N SER A 615 1.06 15.38 23.05
CA SER A 615 0.12 14.90 24.06
C SER A 615 -1.15 15.75 24.06
N MET A 616 -2.24 15.18 24.59
CA MET A 616 -3.53 15.85 24.67
C MET A 616 -3.53 17.07 25.60
N ALA A 617 -2.66 17.07 26.62
CA ALA A 617 -2.47 18.20 27.54
C ALA A 617 -1.68 19.37 26.91
N ALA A 618 -0.84 19.10 25.92
CA ALA A 618 -0.09 20.13 25.18
C ALA A 618 -0.88 20.71 23.98
N SER A 619 -2.07 20.18 23.70
CA SER A 619 -2.90 20.55 22.55
C SER A 619 -3.98 21.57 22.93
N THR A 620 -4.10 22.64 22.14
CA THR A 620 -5.19 23.63 22.27
C THR A 620 -6.55 23.05 21.90
N GLY A 621 -6.57 21.94 21.15
CA GLY A 621 -7.75 21.17 20.79
C GLY A 621 -8.25 21.44 19.37
N THR A 622 -9.52 21.14 19.14
CA THR A 622 -10.22 21.28 17.85
C THR A 622 -11.21 22.42 17.91
N THR A 623 -11.52 23.06 16.77
CA THR A 623 -12.64 24.00 16.71
C THR A 623 -13.94 23.30 17.13
N LYS A 624 -14.76 23.98 17.93
CA LYS A 624 -16.16 23.58 18.09
C LYS A 624 -16.88 23.75 16.76
N LEU A 625 -17.99 23.05 16.57
CA LEU A 625 -18.98 23.49 15.58
C LEU A 625 -19.74 24.69 16.14
N ASP A 626 -20.06 25.64 15.28
CA ASP A 626 -20.98 26.74 15.58
C ASP A 626 -22.42 26.23 15.62
N PHE A 627 -22.74 25.48 16.67
CA PHE A 627 -24.11 25.30 17.14
C PHE A 627 -24.59 26.64 17.74
N GLY A 628 -24.92 27.59 16.86
CA GLY A 628 -25.52 28.86 17.25
C GLY A 628 -26.82 28.62 18.04
N PRO A 629 -27.19 29.53 18.98
CA PRO A 629 -28.46 29.42 19.71
C PRO A 629 -29.66 29.31 18.78
N ASP A 630 -29.59 30.03 17.66
CA ASP A 630 -30.47 29.94 16.51
C ASP A 630 -29.60 29.74 15.24
N GLY A 631 -30.14 29.04 14.24
CA GLY A 631 -29.45 28.78 12.97
C GLY A 631 -29.38 30.01 12.06
N GLY A 632 -28.43 30.93 12.30
CA GLY A 632 -28.27 32.17 11.54
C GLY A 632 -26.82 32.52 11.20
N THR A 633 -26.59 33.04 10.00
CA THR A 633 -25.26 33.43 9.49
C THR A 633 -24.81 34.80 9.98
N GLN A 634 -23.52 34.93 10.32
CA GLN A 634 -22.63 35.93 9.70
C GLN A 634 -21.14 35.67 10.00
N GLY A 635 -20.27 36.18 9.13
CA GLY A 635 -18.82 36.00 9.17
C GLY A 635 -18.06 37.05 10.00
N PRO A 636 -16.71 37.00 10.00
CA PRO A 636 -15.89 37.79 10.91
C PRO A 636 -15.82 39.28 10.52
N GLY A 637 -16.22 40.15 11.45
CA GLY A 637 -15.78 41.55 11.46
C GLY A 637 -14.31 41.67 11.92
N PRO A 638 -13.53 42.65 11.43
CA PRO A 638 -12.11 42.74 11.75
C PRO A 638 -11.86 43.22 13.19
N GLY A 639 -10.96 42.54 13.90
CA GLY A 639 -10.59 42.89 15.27
C GLY A 639 -9.73 44.17 15.34
N GLN A 640 -10.02 45.04 16.31
CA GLN A 640 -9.14 46.16 16.65
C GLN A 640 -7.89 45.64 17.38
N ILE A 641 -6.73 45.73 16.71
CA ILE A 641 -5.43 45.53 17.37
C ILE A 641 -5.01 46.86 18.00
N HIS A 642 -4.95 46.90 19.33
CA HIS A 642 -4.24 47.98 20.03
C HIS A 642 -2.74 47.88 19.77
N ASN A 643 -2.12 48.98 19.33
CA ASN A 643 -0.69 49.19 19.54
C ASN A 643 -0.37 50.69 19.74
N ARG A 644 0.80 50.99 20.33
CA ARG A 644 1.15 52.32 20.87
C ARG A 644 2.16 53.09 20.01
N MET A 645 2.12 54.43 20.17
CA MET A 645 3.14 55.45 19.79
C MET A 645 3.23 55.85 18.31
N PRO A 646 3.73 57.08 17.98
CA PRO A 646 3.60 58.36 18.71
C PRO A 646 3.08 59.52 17.81
N ARG A 647 3.00 60.75 18.36
CA ARG A 647 2.55 61.98 17.65
C ARG A 647 3.49 62.40 16.49
N SER A 648 2.92 62.80 15.35
CA SER A 648 3.30 64.06 14.65
C SER A 648 2.32 64.49 13.54
N GLN A 649 1.79 65.71 13.67
CA GLN A 649 1.45 66.72 12.63
C GLN A 649 0.50 66.40 11.45
N ILE A 650 -0.38 67.37 11.17
CA ILE A 650 -1.27 67.49 9.99
C ILE A 650 -0.69 68.58 9.07
N PRO A 651 -0.77 68.42 7.74
CA PRO A 651 -1.19 69.53 6.87
C PRO A 651 -2.45 69.21 6.04
N LYS A 652 -3.04 70.24 5.40
CA LYS A 652 -4.35 70.18 4.73
C LYS A 652 -4.25 70.40 3.21
N SER A 653 -5.03 69.63 2.42
CA SER A 653 -5.60 70.06 1.11
C SER A 653 -4.58 70.36 -0.03
N PRO A 654 -4.96 70.73 -1.28
CA PRO A 654 -6.30 70.95 -1.85
C PRO A 654 -6.62 70.34 -3.25
N MET A 655 -7.93 70.34 -3.56
CA MET A 655 -8.65 70.56 -4.83
C MET A 655 -7.98 70.48 -6.24
N SER A 656 -8.61 69.67 -7.11
CA SER A 656 -9.29 70.04 -8.40
C SER A 656 -8.65 69.88 -9.82
N HIS A 657 -9.55 69.62 -10.79
CA HIS A 657 -9.48 69.84 -12.27
C HIS A 657 -8.49 68.96 -13.10
N THR A 658 -8.62 68.65 -14.41
CA THR A 658 -9.67 68.72 -15.50
C THR A 658 -9.13 67.93 -16.74
N SER A 659 -9.86 67.50 -17.79
CA SER A 659 -11.25 67.01 -18.00
C SER A 659 -11.49 66.70 -19.51
N ALA A 660 -12.13 65.56 -19.87
CA ALA A 660 -12.55 65.20 -21.25
C ALA A 660 -13.81 64.29 -21.18
N SER A 661 -15.00 64.70 -21.64
CA SER A 661 -15.56 64.65 -23.02
C SER A 661 -15.75 63.22 -23.59
N SER A 662 -16.90 62.79 -24.11
CA SER A 662 -18.14 63.52 -24.48
C SER A 662 -19.36 62.62 -24.72
N GLY A 663 -20.56 63.06 -24.27
CA GLY A 663 -21.89 62.68 -24.79
C GLY A 663 -22.38 61.23 -24.58
N SER A 664 -23.68 60.93 -24.61
CA SER A 664 -24.87 61.79 -24.48
C SER A 664 -26.13 60.94 -24.24
N ARG A 665 -26.95 61.30 -23.23
CA ARG A 665 -28.43 61.40 -23.19
C ARG A 665 -29.30 60.41 -24.00
N GLU A 666 -30.45 59.90 -23.56
CA GLU A 666 -31.29 59.92 -22.34
C GLU A 666 -32.56 59.09 -22.69
N SER A 667 -33.22 58.45 -21.70
CA SER A 667 -34.70 58.33 -21.45
C SER A 667 -35.76 58.23 -22.59
N SER A 668 -36.94 57.60 -22.44
CA SER A 668 -37.56 56.72 -21.41
C SER A 668 -38.98 56.23 -21.86
N ASP A 669 -39.62 55.40 -21.02
CA ASP A 669 -41.07 55.19 -20.82
C ASP A 669 -41.93 54.25 -21.73
N ASP A 670 -43.00 53.74 -21.10
CA ASP A 670 -44.06 52.77 -21.51
C ASP A 670 -45.26 53.45 -22.26
N PRO A 671 -46.48 52.86 -22.52
CA PRO A 671 -47.07 51.51 -22.28
C PRO A 671 -47.85 50.87 -23.50
N MET A 672 -48.76 49.91 -23.23
CA MET A 672 -49.50 49.01 -24.17
C MET A 672 -50.60 49.61 -25.11
N GLU A 673 -50.59 49.23 -26.41
CA GLU A 673 -51.67 48.72 -27.34
C GLU A 673 -51.08 48.59 -28.79
N GLY A 674 -51.69 47.99 -29.84
CA GLY A 674 -52.98 47.28 -29.90
C GLY A 674 -53.41 46.63 -31.24
N ARG A 675 -54.25 45.59 -31.11
CA ARG A 675 -55.37 45.15 -32.00
C ARG A 675 -55.22 44.99 -33.55
N LYS A 676 -54.98 43.73 -33.99
CA LYS A 676 -55.61 42.94 -35.11
C LYS A 676 -55.79 43.49 -36.56
N ARG A 677 -55.41 42.67 -37.57
CA ARG A 677 -56.09 42.30 -38.87
C ARG A 677 -55.08 41.49 -39.75
N ARG A 678 -55.38 40.56 -40.69
CA ARG A 678 -56.60 39.85 -41.18
C ARG A 678 -56.19 38.64 -42.09
N VAL A 679 -56.94 37.50 -42.06
CA VAL A 679 -57.55 36.69 -43.18
C VAL A 679 -56.66 36.21 -44.37
N ALA A 680 -56.77 35.02 -44.99
CA ALA A 680 -57.81 33.94 -45.10
C ALA A 680 -57.14 32.52 -45.09
N ASP A 681 -57.71 31.39 -44.63
CA ASP A 681 -58.88 30.56 -45.07
C ASP A 681 -58.55 29.58 -46.23
N ASP A 682 -59.02 28.32 -46.34
CA ASP A 682 -59.85 27.39 -45.50
C ASP A 682 -59.28 25.93 -45.71
N ALA A 683 -59.88 24.73 -45.55
CA ALA A 683 -61.25 24.24 -45.30
C ALA A 683 -61.34 22.87 -44.55
N LEU A 684 -62.08 22.87 -43.44
CA LEU A 684 -63.35 22.15 -43.13
C LEU A 684 -63.81 20.93 -43.99
N PRO A 685 -64.78 20.10 -43.51
CA PRO A 685 -65.15 19.64 -42.15
C PRO A 685 -65.48 18.10 -42.16
N PRO A 686 -66.37 17.44 -41.36
CA PRO A 686 -67.16 17.75 -40.13
C PRO A 686 -67.05 16.61 -39.05
N ARG A 687 -67.89 16.32 -38.03
CA ARG A 687 -68.89 16.96 -37.12
C ARG A 687 -69.18 15.99 -35.93
N LYS A 688 -69.37 16.51 -34.69
CA LYS A 688 -70.21 15.93 -33.57
C LYS A 688 -69.77 14.56 -32.93
N ARG A 689 -70.09 14.21 -31.66
CA ARG A 689 -70.42 14.96 -30.42
C ARG A 689 -70.40 14.00 -29.19
N ARG A 690 -70.05 14.53 -28.00
CA ARG A 690 -70.55 14.18 -26.63
C ARG A 690 -70.10 12.92 -25.85
N ASP A 691 -69.86 13.19 -24.56
CA ASP A 691 -70.26 12.49 -23.32
C ASP A 691 -69.60 11.16 -22.83
N SER A 692 -68.69 11.32 -21.85
CA SER A 692 -68.76 10.73 -20.48
C SER A 692 -68.10 9.39 -20.08
N GLU A 693 -67.73 9.35 -18.78
CA GLU A 693 -67.43 8.21 -17.88
C GLU A 693 -66.05 7.51 -17.83
N ARG A 694 -65.83 6.89 -16.67
CA ARG A 694 -64.68 6.14 -16.08
C ARG A 694 -65.31 4.96 -15.31
N PRO A 695 -64.55 3.99 -14.75
CA PRO A 695 -63.30 3.34 -15.15
C PRO A 695 -63.48 1.79 -15.22
N GLY A 696 -62.42 0.98 -15.39
CA GLY A 696 -62.58 -0.48 -15.24
C GLY A 696 -61.30 -1.33 -15.34
N SER A 697 -61.05 -2.16 -14.33
CA SER A 697 -59.87 -3.05 -14.20
C SER A 697 -60.14 -4.51 -14.61
N ARG A 698 -59.18 -5.16 -15.29
CA ARG A 698 -58.67 -6.56 -15.14
C ARG A 698 -57.78 -6.89 -16.35
N ALA A 699 -56.61 -7.52 -16.29
CA ALA A 699 -56.06 -8.61 -15.45
C ALA A 699 -56.42 -10.04 -15.93
N SER A 700 -55.71 -10.50 -16.97
CA SER A 700 -55.53 -11.90 -17.42
C SER A 700 -54.55 -11.86 -18.61
N ARG A 701 -53.72 -12.84 -18.99
CA ARG A 701 -52.90 -13.93 -18.39
C ARG A 701 -52.28 -14.67 -19.62
N ASP A 702 -51.41 -15.64 -19.38
CA ASP A 702 -51.13 -16.79 -20.25
C ASP A 702 -50.37 -16.62 -21.60
N SER A 703 -49.07 -16.87 -21.48
CA SER A 703 -48.12 -17.54 -22.39
C SER A 703 -48.61 -18.27 -23.65
N ASN A 704 -47.91 -17.99 -24.78
CA ASN A 704 -47.21 -18.95 -25.68
C ASN A 704 -46.62 -18.15 -26.87
N SER A 705 -45.65 -18.58 -27.68
CA SER A 705 -44.53 -19.54 -27.64
C SER A 705 -44.02 -19.64 -29.09
N ARG A 706 -42.69 -19.57 -29.36
CA ARG A 706 -42.06 -19.72 -30.70
C ARG A 706 -42.41 -18.55 -31.67
N ASP A 707 -41.57 -18.14 -32.62
CA ASP A 707 -40.75 -18.96 -33.52
C ASP A 707 -39.31 -18.48 -33.81
N MET A 708 -38.59 -19.31 -34.60
CA MET A 708 -37.19 -19.18 -35.03
C MET A 708 -36.92 -18.04 -36.03
N TRP A 709 -35.65 -17.61 -36.10
CA TRP A 709 -34.90 -17.45 -37.36
C TRP A 709 -33.40 -17.74 -37.14
N GLU A 710 -32.76 -18.48 -38.05
CA GLU A 710 -31.31 -18.77 -38.03
C GLU A 710 -30.52 -17.76 -38.89
N MET A 711 -29.21 -17.60 -38.62
CA MET A 711 -28.18 -17.59 -39.68
C MET A 711 -26.82 -18.09 -39.15
N ARG A 712 -25.99 -18.61 -40.07
CA ARG A 712 -24.78 -19.40 -39.77
C ARG A 712 -23.47 -18.61 -39.95
N PRO A 713 -22.40 -18.94 -39.21
CA PRO A 713 -21.03 -18.76 -39.70
C PRO A 713 -20.59 -19.96 -40.56
N ASN A 714 -19.67 -19.75 -41.51
CA ASN A 714 -19.09 -20.83 -42.35
C ASN A 714 -17.56 -20.93 -42.16
N SER A 715 -16.98 -22.08 -42.46
CA SER A 715 -15.65 -22.49 -41.98
C SER A 715 -14.58 -22.63 -43.07
N ARG A 716 -13.31 -22.40 -42.68
CA ARG A 716 -12.05 -22.90 -43.26
C ARG A 716 -10.89 -22.47 -42.33
N GLY A 717 -9.87 -23.25 -42.01
CA GLY A 717 -9.67 -24.69 -42.26
C GLY A 717 -8.20 -25.04 -42.55
N SER A 718 -7.45 -25.49 -41.53
CA SER A 718 -6.15 -26.17 -41.72
C SER A 718 -5.79 -27.01 -40.49
N ARG A 719 -5.31 -28.24 -40.70
CA ARG A 719 -4.75 -29.14 -39.67
C ARG A 719 -3.28 -29.43 -39.97
N ARG A 720 -2.52 -29.75 -38.93
CA ARG A 720 -1.42 -30.73 -39.00
C ARG A 720 -1.44 -31.58 -37.72
N ASP A 721 -1.47 -32.89 -37.90
CA ASP A 721 -1.49 -33.89 -36.84
C ASP A 721 -0.06 -34.37 -36.52
N SER A 722 0.18 -34.87 -35.30
CA SER A 722 1.35 -35.68 -34.92
C SER A 722 1.05 -36.42 -33.60
N ASP A 723 1.13 -37.75 -33.61
CA ASP A 723 0.88 -38.58 -32.42
C ASP A 723 2.01 -38.53 -31.39
N SER A 724 1.70 -38.87 -30.13
CA SER A 724 2.26 -40.12 -29.56
C SER A 724 1.72 -40.54 -28.17
N ARG A 725 1.26 -41.78 -28.12
CA ARG A 725 1.37 -42.76 -27.02
C ARG A 725 0.77 -42.43 -25.64
N SER A 726 -0.39 -43.03 -25.41
CA SER A 726 -0.79 -43.57 -24.10
C SER A 726 0.12 -44.74 -23.66
N GLY A 727 0.08 -45.07 -22.37
CA GLY A 727 0.62 -46.30 -21.78
C GLY A 727 -0.27 -46.72 -20.61
N SER A 728 -0.54 -48.03 -20.48
CA SER A 728 -1.60 -48.56 -19.61
C SER A 728 -1.12 -49.67 -18.66
N MET A 729 -1.64 -49.64 -17.43
CA MET A 729 -1.68 -50.72 -16.42
C MET A 729 -2.44 -50.19 -15.18
N SER A 730 -3.15 -50.97 -14.38
CA SER A 730 -3.91 -52.22 -14.62
C SER A 730 -4.82 -52.45 -13.39
N GLU A 731 -5.91 -53.20 -13.56
CA GLU A 731 -6.95 -53.39 -12.54
C GLU A 731 -6.49 -54.19 -11.30
N ARG A 732 -7.10 -53.93 -10.13
CA ARG A 732 -8.11 -54.85 -9.54
C ARG A 732 -8.84 -54.28 -8.30
N PRO A 733 -10.09 -54.68 -8.05
CA PRO A 733 -10.90 -54.17 -6.93
C PRO A 733 -10.92 -55.09 -5.69
N ARG A 734 -11.43 -54.56 -4.58
CA ARG A 734 -12.12 -55.33 -3.53
C ARG A 734 -13.40 -54.59 -3.11
N ALA A 735 -14.40 -55.35 -2.67
CA ALA A 735 -15.73 -54.85 -2.34
C ALA A 735 -16.20 -55.32 -0.95
N GLY A 736 -17.18 -54.60 -0.40
CA GLY A 736 -17.92 -54.96 0.82
C GLY A 736 -17.62 -54.04 2.02
N SER A 737 -18.57 -53.80 2.93
CA SER A 737 -20.03 -54.05 2.85
C SER A 737 -20.77 -53.45 4.05
N ARG A 738 -21.88 -52.74 3.79
CA ARG A 738 -23.09 -52.51 4.63
C ARG A 738 -22.96 -52.05 6.11
N SER A 739 -23.85 -51.11 6.46
CA SER A 739 -24.45 -50.84 7.79
C SER A 739 -23.52 -50.40 8.92
N GLU A 740 -23.97 -49.57 9.87
CA GLU A 740 -25.31 -48.94 10.04
C GLU A 740 -25.34 -47.46 9.64
#